data_AF-A0A963GNZ2-F1
#
_entry.id   AF-A0A963GNZ2-F1
#
_cell.length_a   1.000
_cell.length_b   1.000
_cell.length_c   1.000
_cell.angle_alpha   90.00
_cell.angle_beta   90.00
_cell.angle_gamma   90.00
#
_symmetry.space_group_name_H-M   'P 1'
#
loop_
_entity.id
_entity.type
_entity.pdbx_description
1 polymer ?
#
loop_
_entity_poly.entity_id
_entity_poly.type
_entity_poly.pdbx_seq_one_letter_code
_entity_poly.pdbx_strand_id
1 'polypeptide(L)'
;MALSNKAPSFWLISLIFMATLSILPATGRAAAPVYTDSLASGWEDWSWGEFTRNFTNPTPTHSGNASIAVTYTSGWSGLLLGQTASIDIIGLDTLRFWAHGGTSGGQPVDIMVCIAPQTCMQYGQIALQANTWTQVDVPVTELGNKVWSITWFNNSDHAQPTFYLDDIAFVASGTLPPPPISGPELSVDVSTDRHSISPYIYGMNYGVSFTDESLEALAAELRLPVRRWGGNSATRYNWQNDTHNTGSDWYFENIREDNSNPGALPNGSAADRFIEQDRRTQSKTLMTAPLIGWTPKRRLEDHPYDCGFSTDKYGAQQSTDPWDSKCGNGIGTNGVPITGNDSHDTSSEVTPDFVTEWVQHLIDRYGTADQGGVLFYNLDNEPMLWNTAHRDVHPQPVSYDEIWNLTRAYAAAIKATDPGAKTLGPVVWGWMAYFWSALDGVSNNSDRLAHGDTPFLEWYLQQMRAYEQQQGVRILDYLDVHFYPQANGVYSTSAGDGNTQALRLRSTRSLWDPTYTDESWIGQPVYLIPRLREWVANHYPGTQLAISEYNWGALGFLNGALAQADILGIFGRERVDLATLWGPPEFSQPGAMAFRMYRNYDGVGDMFGNVSVHAASTNQDQLAIYAAEQGPTLTLMIINKTKDALISTVTLSGFNAAAATGKVYRYSVANLNAIVREADQVVSEAGFTTTFPASSITLIAVADLAAAATTLITHYYVSILEREPEPDGLAFWQALIADTEARGEDVKDVFRRMADFFFNSSEYVARNTTDRQFITNLYLTFFQREPDEEGLAFWLDRLAQGDPRNSVMTFFLYSQEFLDFMLKLGF
;
A
#
# COMPACT_ATOMS: atom_id res chain seq x y z
N MET A 1 -25.76 47.93 -52.31
CA MET A 1 -24.40 48.00 -51.72
C MET A 1 -24.54 47.75 -50.23
N ALA A 2 -23.88 46.69 -49.74
CA ALA A 2 -23.53 46.35 -48.34
C ALA A 2 -24.58 46.41 -47.19
N LEU A 3 -24.99 45.20 -46.74
CA LEU A 3 -25.05 44.65 -45.37
C LEU A 3 -25.33 45.58 -44.16
N SER A 4 -26.34 45.26 -43.33
CA SER A 4 -26.16 44.44 -42.12
C SER A 4 -27.44 44.31 -41.25
N ASN A 5 -27.47 43.22 -40.48
CA ASN A 5 -28.14 42.97 -39.20
C ASN A 5 -29.66 42.69 -39.13
N LYS A 6 -29.96 41.40 -38.86
CA LYS A 6 -31.19 40.92 -38.24
C LYS A 6 -30.87 40.42 -36.82
N ALA A 7 -31.69 40.81 -35.86
CA ALA A 7 -31.99 40.06 -34.64
C ALA A 7 -33.53 39.99 -34.53
N PRO A 8 -34.14 38.84 -34.16
CA PRO A 8 -35.58 38.77 -33.92
C PRO A 8 -35.93 38.73 -32.44
N SER A 9 -37.08 39.31 -32.14
CA SER A 9 -37.75 39.40 -30.84
C SER A 9 -38.50 38.12 -30.47
N PHE A 10 -38.40 37.76 -29.18
CA PHE A 10 -39.12 36.71 -28.46
C PHE A 10 -40.63 37.00 -28.32
N TRP A 11 -41.46 35.95 -28.35
CA TRP A 11 -42.63 35.77 -27.48
C TRP A 11 -42.98 34.28 -27.31
N LEU A 12 -43.26 33.90 -26.05
CA LEU A 12 -43.50 32.58 -25.48
C LEU A 12 -44.79 31.87 -25.96
N ILE A 13 -44.74 30.53 -26.06
CA ILE A 13 -45.85 29.62 -25.73
C ILE A 13 -45.28 28.42 -24.94
N SER A 14 -45.82 28.17 -23.76
CA SER A 14 -45.52 27.03 -22.87
C SER A 14 -46.07 25.71 -23.42
N LEU A 15 -45.28 24.64 -23.32
CA LEU A 15 -45.74 23.26 -23.50
C LEU A 15 -45.17 22.37 -22.38
N ILE A 16 -46.08 21.70 -21.69
CA ILE A 16 -45.85 20.69 -20.65
C ILE A 16 -45.19 19.47 -21.30
N PHE A 17 -44.04 19.02 -20.80
CA PHE A 17 -43.41 17.75 -21.19
C PHE A 17 -43.47 16.77 -20.02
N MET A 18 -44.30 15.73 -20.15
CA MET A 18 -44.14 14.48 -19.39
C MET A 18 -42.87 13.80 -19.90
N ALA A 19 -41.87 13.64 -19.03
CA ALA A 19 -40.70 12.84 -19.33
C ALA A 19 -41.03 11.36 -19.13
N THR A 20 -41.31 10.65 -20.22
CA THR A 20 -41.21 9.19 -20.26
C THR A 20 -39.72 8.81 -20.17
N LEU A 21 -39.36 8.13 -19.10
CA LEU A 21 -38.03 7.56 -18.88
C LEU A 21 -37.79 6.45 -19.92
N SER A 22 -37.07 6.78 -21.00
CA SER A 22 -36.56 5.79 -21.94
C SER A 22 -35.35 5.13 -21.30
N ILE A 23 -35.53 3.95 -20.70
CA ILE A 23 -34.42 3.05 -20.39
C ILE A 23 -33.88 2.57 -21.73
N LEU A 24 -32.80 3.20 -22.21
CA LEU A 24 -31.96 2.59 -23.23
C LEU A 24 -31.29 1.37 -22.58
N PRO A 25 -31.40 0.15 -23.14
CA PRO A 25 -30.59 -0.96 -22.66
C PRO A 25 -29.13 -0.58 -22.86
N ALA A 26 -28.30 -0.80 -21.83
CA ALA A 26 -26.85 -0.72 -21.97
C ALA A 26 -26.44 -1.63 -23.13
N THR A 27 -25.95 -1.04 -24.22
CA THR A 27 -25.33 -1.82 -25.30
C THR A 27 -24.08 -2.46 -24.73
N GLY A 28 -24.16 -3.73 -24.35
CA GLY A 28 -23.02 -4.51 -23.90
C GLY A 28 -21.91 -4.47 -24.96
N ARG A 29 -20.67 -4.26 -24.52
CA ARG A 29 -19.50 -4.28 -25.39
C ARG A 29 -19.45 -5.61 -26.14
N ALA A 30 -19.12 -5.57 -27.44
CA ALA A 30 -18.91 -6.79 -28.22
C ALA A 30 -17.73 -7.60 -27.66
N ALA A 31 -17.78 -8.92 -27.80
CA ALA A 31 -16.69 -9.83 -27.43
C ALA A 31 -15.33 -9.38 -28.00
N ALA A 32 -14.25 -9.59 -27.26
CA ALA A 32 -12.89 -9.36 -27.74
C ALA A 32 -12.26 -10.69 -28.19
N PRO A 33 -12.20 -10.98 -29.51
CA PRO A 33 -11.69 -12.24 -30.03
C PRO A 33 -10.17 -12.35 -29.85
N VAL A 34 -9.71 -13.58 -29.61
CA VAL A 34 -8.30 -13.99 -29.55
C VAL A 34 -7.97 -14.90 -30.73
N TYR A 35 -8.83 -15.89 -30.97
CA TYR A 35 -8.70 -16.83 -32.08
C TYR A 35 -10.10 -17.29 -32.54
N THR A 36 -10.33 -17.25 -33.85
CA THR A 36 -11.53 -17.85 -34.49
C THR A 36 -11.08 -18.88 -35.53
N ASP A 37 -10.84 -18.48 -36.78
CA ASP A 37 -10.19 -19.32 -37.81
C ASP A 37 -8.70 -18.97 -38.00
N SER A 38 -8.26 -17.91 -37.31
CA SER A 38 -6.91 -17.39 -37.28
C SER A 38 -6.75 -16.52 -36.03
N LEU A 39 -5.52 -16.18 -35.66
CA LEU A 39 -5.27 -15.24 -34.56
C LEU A 39 -5.87 -13.87 -34.89
N ALA A 40 -6.58 -13.30 -33.92
CA ALA A 40 -7.11 -11.95 -34.03
C ALA A 40 -5.97 -10.92 -34.05
N SER A 41 -6.23 -9.74 -34.63
CA SER A 41 -5.21 -8.69 -34.78
C SER A 41 -4.53 -8.33 -33.45
N GLY A 42 -3.20 -8.28 -33.47
CA GLY A 42 -2.35 -8.00 -32.30
C GLY A 42 -1.95 -9.24 -31.49
N TRP A 43 -2.66 -10.37 -31.63
CA TRP A 43 -2.27 -11.60 -30.95
C TRP A 43 -1.18 -12.32 -31.74
N GLU A 44 -0.11 -12.63 -31.03
CA GLU A 44 1.06 -13.33 -31.54
C GLU A 44 1.28 -14.62 -30.75
N ASP A 45 2.04 -15.52 -31.36
CA ASP A 45 2.41 -16.79 -30.77
C ASP A 45 3.80 -16.68 -30.15
N TRP A 46 3.85 -16.64 -28.81
CA TRP A 46 5.09 -16.61 -28.03
C TRP A 46 5.29 -17.89 -27.22
N SER A 47 4.76 -18.98 -27.74
CA SER A 47 4.81 -20.27 -27.08
C SER A 47 6.24 -20.79 -26.87
N TRP A 48 6.43 -21.63 -25.86
CA TRP A 48 7.74 -22.15 -25.47
C TRP A 48 7.72 -23.66 -25.17
N GLY A 49 8.91 -24.24 -25.03
CA GLY A 49 9.11 -25.67 -24.77
C GLY A 49 9.10 -26.53 -26.03
N GLU A 50 9.22 -27.84 -25.87
CA GLU A 50 9.21 -28.78 -26.99
C GLU A 50 7.78 -29.24 -27.29
N PHE A 51 7.17 -28.62 -28.30
CA PHE A 51 5.80 -28.94 -28.70
C PHE A 51 5.52 -28.50 -30.14
N THR A 52 4.43 -29.01 -30.73
CA THR A 52 3.94 -28.60 -32.05
C THR A 52 2.59 -27.92 -31.95
N ARG A 53 2.36 -26.90 -32.80
CA ARG A 53 1.03 -26.30 -32.98
C ARG A 53 0.70 -26.05 -34.44
N ASN A 54 -0.58 -26.11 -34.78
CA ASN A 54 -1.11 -25.77 -36.09
C ASN A 54 -2.36 -24.90 -35.93
N PHE A 55 -2.23 -23.60 -36.24
CA PHE A 55 -3.32 -22.61 -36.22
C PHE A 55 -4.29 -22.69 -37.40
N THR A 56 -4.05 -23.61 -38.35
CA THR A 56 -4.91 -23.79 -39.53
C THR A 56 -5.40 -25.23 -39.64
N ASN A 57 -5.63 -25.89 -38.49
CA ASN A 57 -6.03 -27.29 -38.47
C ASN A 57 -7.48 -27.45 -38.95
N PRO A 58 -7.75 -28.14 -40.07
CA PRO A 58 -9.08 -28.16 -40.68
C PRO A 58 -10.05 -29.16 -40.03
N THR A 59 -9.56 -30.06 -39.16
CA THR A 59 -10.40 -31.04 -38.47
C THR A 59 -9.70 -31.62 -37.24
N PRO A 60 -10.39 -31.78 -36.08
CA PRO A 60 -11.72 -31.28 -35.80
C PRO A 60 -11.75 -29.74 -35.67
N THR A 61 -12.88 -29.12 -35.99
CA THR A 61 -13.19 -27.70 -35.72
C THR A 61 -14.50 -27.63 -34.94
N HIS A 62 -14.65 -26.64 -34.08
CA HIS A 62 -15.91 -26.39 -33.37
C HIS A 62 -16.82 -25.51 -34.23
N SER A 63 -16.26 -24.40 -34.73
CA SER A 63 -16.91 -23.50 -35.67
C SER A 63 -15.94 -23.13 -36.79
N GLY A 64 -16.43 -22.48 -37.85
CA GLY A 64 -15.58 -22.07 -38.97
C GLY A 64 -14.87 -23.22 -39.71
N ASN A 65 -13.65 -22.94 -40.16
CA ASN A 65 -12.81 -23.80 -41.00
C ASN A 65 -11.50 -24.23 -40.33
N ALA A 66 -11.09 -23.65 -39.20
CA ALA A 66 -9.82 -24.00 -38.56
C ALA A 66 -9.81 -23.90 -37.02
N SER A 67 -9.24 -24.90 -36.37
CA SER A 67 -8.92 -24.88 -34.93
C SER A 67 -7.40 -24.81 -34.71
N ILE A 68 -6.97 -24.55 -33.47
CA ILE A 68 -5.59 -24.72 -33.06
C ILE A 68 -5.39 -26.17 -32.63
N ALA A 69 -4.55 -26.94 -33.33
CA ALA A 69 -4.08 -28.24 -32.84
C ALA A 69 -2.78 -28.04 -32.05
N VAL A 70 -2.65 -28.66 -30.87
CA VAL A 70 -1.50 -28.53 -29.97
C VAL A 70 -1.05 -29.91 -29.50
N THR A 71 0.24 -30.24 -29.65
CA THR A 71 0.84 -31.50 -29.14
C THR A 71 2.07 -31.20 -28.31
N TYR A 72 2.05 -31.54 -27.02
CA TYR A 72 3.23 -31.43 -26.16
C TYR A 72 4.12 -32.65 -26.29
N THR A 73 5.35 -32.47 -26.77
CA THR A 73 6.31 -33.57 -26.94
C THR A 73 7.21 -33.78 -25.71
N SER A 74 7.19 -32.84 -24.76
CA SER A 74 7.78 -32.97 -23.44
C SER A 74 6.97 -32.21 -22.38
N GLY A 75 7.37 -32.34 -21.11
CA GLY A 75 6.82 -31.58 -19.99
C GLY A 75 7.14 -30.08 -20.07
N TRP A 76 6.55 -29.29 -19.18
CA TRP A 76 6.89 -27.86 -18.98
C TRP A 76 6.83 -26.99 -20.26
N SER A 77 5.95 -27.34 -21.19
CA SER A 77 5.75 -26.64 -22.47
C SER A 77 4.40 -25.91 -22.47
N GLY A 78 4.27 -24.79 -23.21
CA GLY A 78 3.04 -23.99 -23.17
C GLY A 78 2.72 -23.31 -24.49
N LEU A 79 1.47 -23.46 -24.95
CA LEU A 79 0.89 -22.58 -25.97
C LEU A 79 0.61 -21.22 -25.33
N LEU A 80 1.36 -20.19 -25.73
CA LEU A 80 1.21 -18.82 -25.26
C LEU A 80 0.78 -17.95 -26.42
N LEU A 81 -0.41 -17.35 -26.30
CA LEU A 81 -0.87 -16.29 -27.17
C LEU A 81 -0.70 -14.96 -26.43
N GLY A 82 0.04 -14.01 -27.00
CA GLY A 82 0.41 -12.77 -26.32
C GLY A 82 0.26 -11.52 -27.18
N GLN A 83 0.35 -10.36 -26.55
CA GLN A 83 0.18 -9.04 -27.14
C GLN A 83 1.34 -8.13 -26.76
N THR A 84 1.96 -7.46 -27.74
CA THR A 84 3.08 -6.53 -27.49
C THR A 84 2.72 -5.38 -26.55
N ALA A 85 1.44 -5.02 -26.47
CA ALA A 85 0.87 -4.16 -25.43
C ALA A 85 -0.45 -4.77 -24.92
N SER A 86 -0.69 -4.74 -23.61
CA SER A 86 -1.89 -5.36 -23.02
C SER A 86 -3.18 -4.78 -23.60
N ILE A 87 -4.15 -5.65 -23.92
CA ILE A 87 -5.46 -5.27 -24.44
C ILE A 87 -6.44 -4.94 -23.31
N ASP A 88 -7.38 -4.03 -23.56
CA ASP A 88 -8.41 -3.64 -22.61
C ASP A 88 -9.65 -4.56 -22.73
N ILE A 89 -10.02 -5.19 -21.61
CA ILE A 89 -11.18 -6.09 -21.49
C ILE A 89 -12.33 -5.48 -20.67
N ILE A 90 -12.40 -4.14 -20.53
CA ILE A 90 -13.46 -3.48 -19.74
C ILE A 90 -14.84 -3.96 -20.18
N GLY A 91 -15.62 -4.44 -19.21
CA GLY A 91 -16.98 -4.96 -19.41
C GLY A 91 -17.05 -6.39 -19.92
N LEU A 92 -15.92 -7.10 -20.04
CA LEU A 92 -15.82 -8.53 -20.33
C LEU A 92 -15.26 -9.23 -19.09
N ASP A 93 -15.93 -10.27 -18.63
CA ASP A 93 -15.66 -10.91 -17.33
C ASP A 93 -15.24 -12.39 -17.46
N THR A 94 -15.25 -12.92 -18.68
CA THR A 94 -15.04 -14.34 -18.95
C THR A 94 -14.11 -14.54 -20.13
N LEU A 95 -13.03 -15.29 -19.95
CA LEU A 95 -12.30 -15.91 -21.05
C LEU A 95 -13.06 -17.18 -21.45
N ARG A 96 -13.65 -17.18 -22.64
CA ARG A 96 -14.40 -18.30 -23.20
C ARG A 96 -13.65 -18.91 -24.36
N PHE A 97 -13.57 -20.23 -24.39
CA PHE A 97 -13.06 -20.98 -25.53
C PHE A 97 -13.68 -22.37 -25.59
N TRP A 98 -13.52 -23.05 -26.72
CA TRP A 98 -13.88 -24.46 -26.88
C TRP A 98 -12.62 -25.32 -26.90
N ALA A 99 -12.67 -26.45 -26.20
CA ALA A 99 -11.56 -27.38 -26.11
C ALA A 99 -11.98 -28.81 -26.45
N HIS A 100 -11.10 -29.56 -27.12
CA HIS A 100 -11.33 -30.95 -27.55
C HIS A 100 -10.08 -31.80 -27.30
N GLY A 101 -10.19 -32.88 -26.52
CA GLY A 101 -9.05 -33.71 -26.08
C GLY A 101 -8.52 -34.71 -27.11
N GLY A 102 -8.86 -34.55 -28.38
CA GLY A 102 -8.53 -35.50 -29.44
C GLY A 102 -9.14 -36.89 -29.18
N THR A 103 -8.49 -37.94 -29.66
CA THR A 103 -9.02 -39.31 -29.48
C THR A 103 -8.82 -39.87 -28.07
N SER A 104 -7.84 -39.34 -27.32
CA SER A 104 -7.46 -39.83 -25.99
C SER A 104 -8.28 -39.19 -24.87
N GLY A 105 -8.43 -37.86 -24.87
CA GLY A 105 -8.93 -37.12 -23.70
C GLY A 105 -8.02 -37.26 -22.47
N GLY A 106 -8.39 -36.58 -21.38
CA GLY A 106 -7.72 -36.64 -20.08
C GLY A 106 -6.41 -35.86 -19.98
N GLN A 107 -6.03 -35.09 -21.00
CA GLN A 107 -4.84 -34.23 -20.94
C GLN A 107 -5.01 -33.15 -19.85
N PRO A 108 -4.05 -33.03 -18.91
CA PRO A 108 -4.04 -31.96 -17.93
C PRO A 108 -3.51 -30.67 -18.55
N VAL A 109 -4.38 -29.67 -18.75
CA VAL A 109 -3.97 -28.35 -19.28
C VAL A 109 -4.28 -27.25 -18.27
N ASP A 110 -3.24 -26.60 -17.75
CA ASP A 110 -3.38 -25.44 -16.87
C ASP A 110 -3.66 -24.17 -17.67
N ILE A 111 -4.61 -23.35 -17.21
CA ILE A 111 -4.90 -22.06 -17.83
C ILE A 111 -4.27 -20.94 -17.00
N MET A 112 -3.48 -20.11 -17.66
CA MET A 112 -2.87 -18.92 -17.05
C MET A 112 -3.15 -17.69 -17.89
N VAL A 113 -3.55 -16.59 -17.25
CA VAL A 113 -3.76 -15.29 -17.91
C VAL A 113 -2.89 -14.26 -17.23
N CYS A 114 -2.09 -13.54 -18.02
CA CYS A 114 -1.17 -12.52 -17.52
C CYS A 114 -1.64 -11.12 -17.90
N ILE A 115 -1.51 -10.16 -16.98
CA ILE A 115 -1.87 -8.75 -17.21
C ILE A 115 -0.65 -7.91 -17.64
N ALA A 116 0.55 -8.41 -17.32
CA ALA A 116 1.86 -7.89 -17.68
C ALA A 116 2.88 -9.05 -17.70
N PRO A 117 4.10 -8.86 -18.24
CA PRO A 117 5.16 -9.85 -18.12
C PRO A 117 5.32 -10.33 -16.66
N GLN A 118 5.37 -11.64 -16.46
CA GLN A 118 5.50 -12.29 -15.14
C GLN A 118 4.39 -12.01 -14.11
N THR A 119 3.38 -11.21 -14.47
CA THR A 119 2.24 -10.88 -13.59
C THR A 119 1.02 -11.67 -14.06
N CYS A 120 0.92 -12.90 -13.56
CA CYS A 120 -0.04 -13.89 -14.06
C CYS A 120 -0.98 -14.43 -12.96
N MET A 121 -2.18 -14.82 -13.37
CA MET A 121 -3.14 -15.57 -12.58
C MET A 121 -3.32 -16.96 -13.17
N GLN A 122 -3.27 -17.99 -12.32
CA GLN A 122 -3.49 -19.38 -12.72
C GLN A 122 -4.90 -19.82 -12.28
N TYR A 123 -5.68 -20.31 -13.23
CA TYR A 123 -7.07 -20.73 -13.02
C TYR A 123 -7.20 -22.24 -12.77
N GLY A 124 -6.07 -22.94 -12.75
CA GLY A 124 -5.99 -24.38 -12.55
C GLY A 124 -6.18 -25.17 -13.85
N GLN A 125 -6.35 -26.47 -13.68
CA GLN A 125 -6.31 -27.45 -14.75
C GLN A 125 -7.69 -27.79 -15.30
N ILE A 126 -7.81 -27.84 -16.62
CA ILE A 126 -8.99 -28.37 -17.31
C ILE A 126 -8.75 -29.82 -17.75
N ALA A 127 -9.77 -30.66 -17.59
CA ALA A 127 -9.74 -32.04 -18.05
C ALA A 127 -10.42 -32.15 -19.43
N LEU A 128 -9.61 -32.36 -20.48
CA LEU A 128 -10.12 -32.39 -21.84
C LEU A 128 -10.90 -33.67 -22.15
N GLN A 129 -12.06 -33.55 -22.79
CA GLN A 129 -12.90 -34.70 -23.13
C GLN A 129 -12.48 -35.31 -24.48
N ALA A 130 -12.46 -36.64 -24.55
CA ALA A 130 -12.16 -37.35 -25.79
C ALA A 130 -13.31 -37.18 -26.80
N ASN A 131 -12.95 -36.90 -28.06
CA ASN A 131 -13.86 -36.82 -29.20
C ASN A 131 -15.07 -35.88 -29.02
N THR A 132 -14.94 -34.87 -28.15
CA THR A 132 -16.04 -33.95 -27.82
C THR A 132 -15.50 -32.54 -27.60
N TRP A 133 -16.13 -31.55 -28.23
CA TRP A 133 -15.89 -30.13 -27.95
C TRP A 133 -16.62 -29.74 -26.66
N THR A 134 -15.89 -29.13 -25.74
CA THR A 134 -16.42 -28.63 -24.46
C THR A 134 -16.16 -27.14 -24.36
N GLN A 135 -17.19 -26.36 -24.05
CA GLN A 135 -17.02 -24.94 -23.75
C GLN A 135 -16.36 -24.81 -22.38
N VAL A 136 -15.30 -24.01 -22.31
CA VAL A 136 -14.60 -23.66 -21.09
C VAL A 136 -14.80 -22.16 -20.87
N ASP A 137 -15.41 -21.83 -19.73
CA ASP A 137 -15.56 -20.46 -19.27
C ASP A 137 -14.65 -20.27 -18.06
N VAL A 138 -13.67 -19.39 -18.19
CA VAL A 138 -12.77 -18.98 -17.12
C VAL A 138 -13.20 -17.59 -16.65
N PRO A 139 -13.80 -17.46 -15.46
CA PRO A 139 -14.15 -16.15 -14.91
C PRO A 139 -12.86 -15.37 -14.68
N VAL A 140 -12.66 -14.27 -15.39
CA VAL A 140 -11.49 -13.39 -15.27
C VAL A 140 -11.80 -12.14 -14.46
N THR A 141 -12.86 -12.16 -13.67
CA THR A 141 -13.28 -11.06 -12.79
C THR A 141 -12.17 -10.64 -11.82
N GLU A 142 -11.32 -11.58 -11.40
CA GLU A 142 -10.19 -11.30 -10.48
C GLU A 142 -9.01 -10.59 -11.19
N LEU A 143 -8.99 -10.51 -12.52
CA LEU A 143 -7.96 -9.78 -13.28
C LEU A 143 -8.27 -8.29 -13.36
N GLY A 144 -7.21 -7.49 -13.44
CA GLY A 144 -7.24 -6.13 -13.99
C GLY A 144 -7.99 -6.04 -15.32
N ASN A 145 -8.33 -4.83 -15.75
CA ASN A 145 -8.98 -4.56 -17.03
C ASN A 145 -8.06 -4.78 -18.25
N LYS A 146 -6.88 -5.38 -18.06
CA LYS A 146 -5.84 -5.52 -19.09
C LYS A 146 -5.36 -6.95 -19.18
N VAL A 147 -5.16 -7.44 -20.40
CA VAL A 147 -4.60 -8.78 -20.66
C VAL A 147 -3.41 -8.66 -21.59
N TRP A 148 -2.28 -9.22 -21.17
CA TRP A 148 -1.03 -9.30 -21.92
C TRP A 148 -0.87 -10.65 -22.62
N SER A 149 -1.24 -11.75 -21.96
CA SER A 149 -1.16 -13.08 -22.58
C SER A 149 -2.11 -14.10 -21.97
N ILE A 150 -2.37 -15.16 -22.73
CA ILE A 150 -3.08 -16.36 -22.29
C ILE A 150 -2.19 -17.56 -22.58
N THR A 151 -2.03 -18.44 -21.60
CA THR A 151 -1.26 -19.67 -21.72
C THR A 151 -2.14 -20.87 -21.41
N TRP A 152 -2.07 -21.87 -22.29
CA TRP A 152 -2.47 -23.25 -22.01
C TRP A 152 -1.18 -24.02 -21.72
N PHE A 153 -0.96 -24.43 -20.49
CA PHE A 153 0.33 -24.91 -20.01
C PHE A 153 0.31 -26.40 -19.66
N ASN A 154 1.33 -27.13 -20.12
CA ASN A 154 1.64 -28.48 -19.64
C ASN A 154 2.50 -28.39 -18.37
N ASN A 155 1.85 -28.37 -17.21
CA ASN A 155 2.50 -28.36 -15.90
C ASN A 155 2.92 -29.77 -15.41
N SER A 156 3.11 -30.72 -16.33
CA SER A 156 3.62 -32.06 -16.01
C SER A 156 5.03 -32.27 -16.55
N ASP A 157 5.71 -33.33 -16.12
CA ASP A 157 7.04 -33.73 -16.58
C ASP A 157 7.01 -34.65 -17.81
N HIS A 158 5.84 -34.85 -18.42
CA HIS A 158 5.65 -35.79 -19.52
C HIS A 158 4.97 -35.14 -20.75
N ALA A 159 5.13 -35.80 -21.90
CA ALA A 159 4.45 -35.45 -23.15
C ALA A 159 2.93 -35.64 -23.05
N GLN A 160 2.16 -34.88 -23.83
CA GLN A 160 0.71 -34.99 -23.89
C GLN A 160 0.21 -35.15 -25.34
N PRO A 161 -0.80 -36.02 -25.57
CA PRO A 161 -1.37 -36.22 -26.91
C PRO A 161 -2.10 -34.98 -27.41
N THR A 162 -2.25 -34.88 -28.73
CA THR A 162 -2.83 -33.71 -29.39
C THR A 162 -4.21 -33.35 -28.85
N PHE A 163 -4.39 -32.07 -28.51
CA PHE A 163 -5.68 -31.48 -28.22
C PHE A 163 -5.94 -30.27 -29.12
N TYR A 164 -7.17 -29.78 -29.11
CA TYR A 164 -7.61 -28.71 -29.98
C TYR A 164 -8.30 -27.60 -29.20
N LEU A 165 -8.07 -26.36 -29.62
CA LEU A 165 -8.72 -25.16 -29.09
C LEU A 165 -9.39 -24.39 -30.23
N ASP A 166 -10.53 -23.78 -29.96
CA ASP A 166 -11.30 -23.04 -30.95
C ASP A 166 -12.14 -21.92 -30.29
N ASP A 167 -12.57 -20.94 -31.08
CA ASP A 167 -13.46 -19.83 -30.67
C ASP A 167 -13.04 -19.15 -29.34
N ILE A 168 -11.78 -18.73 -29.25
CA ILE A 168 -11.20 -18.11 -28.06
C ILE A 168 -11.55 -16.61 -28.05
N ALA A 169 -12.22 -16.14 -27.00
CA ALA A 169 -12.56 -14.73 -26.82
C ALA A 169 -12.77 -14.34 -25.36
N PHE A 170 -12.56 -13.06 -25.04
CA PHE A 170 -13.14 -12.46 -23.84
C PHE A 170 -14.58 -12.04 -24.13
N VAL A 171 -15.51 -12.40 -23.25
CA VAL A 171 -16.94 -12.14 -23.39
C VAL A 171 -17.50 -11.57 -22.09
N ALA A 172 -18.59 -10.81 -22.20
CA ALA A 172 -19.45 -10.51 -21.06
C ALA A 172 -20.33 -11.74 -20.78
N SER A 173 -20.28 -12.29 -19.57
CA SER A 173 -21.16 -13.37 -19.17
C SER A 173 -22.59 -12.83 -19.03
N GLY A 174 -23.54 -13.43 -19.75
CA GLY A 174 -24.97 -13.09 -19.67
C GLY A 174 -25.66 -13.59 -18.40
N THR A 175 -24.92 -13.87 -17.33
CA THR A 175 -25.46 -14.24 -16.02
C THR A 175 -25.46 -13.00 -15.13
N LEU A 176 -26.64 -12.58 -14.68
CA LEU A 176 -26.73 -11.66 -13.54
C LEU A 176 -25.84 -12.21 -12.41
N PRO A 177 -25.05 -11.38 -11.72
CA PRO A 177 -24.25 -11.86 -10.59
C PRO A 177 -25.16 -12.62 -9.63
N PRO A 178 -24.70 -13.76 -9.09
CA PRO A 178 -25.51 -14.56 -8.17
C PRO A 178 -26.04 -13.67 -7.04
N PRO A 179 -27.27 -13.91 -6.56
CA PRO A 179 -27.83 -13.11 -5.47
C PRO A 179 -26.90 -13.18 -4.26
N PRO A 180 -26.78 -12.09 -3.49
CA PRO A 180 -25.93 -12.10 -2.31
C PRO A 180 -26.40 -13.17 -1.32
N ILE A 181 -25.43 -13.85 -0.72
CA ILE A 181 -25.66 -14.83 0.34
C ILE A 181 -25.51 -14.15 1.70
N SER A 182 -26.05 -14.75 2.76
CA SER A 182 -25.91 -14.22 4.12
C SER A 182 -24.43 -14.17 4.50
N GLY A 183 -23.95 -12.97 4.86
CA GLY A 183 -22.64 -12.78 5.45
C GLY A 183 -22.67 -12.84 6.98
N PRO A 184 -21.50 -12.70 7.64
CA PRO A 184 -21.41 -12.59 9.09
C PRO A 184 -21.98 -11.26 9.59
N GLU A 185 -22.40 -11.23 10.85
CA GLU A 185 -22.81 -10.02 11.54
C GLU A 185 -21.59 -9.17 11.88
N LEU A 186 -21.71 -7.85 11.68
CA LEU A 186 -20.69 -6.86 11.99
C LEU A 186 -21.17 -5.95 13.13
N SER A 187 -20.28 -5.56 14.02
CA SER A 187 -20.60 -4.69 15.15
C SER A 187 -19.53 -3.63 15.37
N VAL A 188 -19.96 -2.42 15.71
CA VAL A 188 -19.10 -1.28 16.03
C VAL A 188 -19.61 -0.62 17.32
N ASP A 189 -18.69 -0.40 18.25
CA ASP A 189 -18.94 0.36 19.47
C ASP A 189 -17.92 1.48 19.56
N VAL A 190 -18.37 2.72 19.32
CA VAL A 190 -17.46 3.87 19.33
C VAL A 190 -16.97 4.21 20.73
N SER A 191 -17.57 3.67 21.80
CA SER A 191 -17.22 3.99 23.18
C SER A 191 -16.11 3.12 23.77
N THR A 192 -15.77 1.99 23.12
CA THR A 192 -14.82 0.99 23.64
C THR A 192 -13.61 0.78 22.74
N ASP A 193 -12.55 0.17 23.30
CA ASP A 193 -11.24 -0.07 22.66
C ASP A 193 -10.59 1.14 21.98
N ARG A 194 -10.93 2.35 22.44
CA ARG A 194 -10.44 3.61 21.86
C ARG A 194 -8.94 3.77 21.99
N HIS A 195 -8.25 4.01 20.88
CA HIS A 195 -6.83 4.38 20.87
C HIS A 195 -6.41 5.07 19.58
N SER A 196 -5.33 5.85 19.62
CA SER A 196 -4.78 6.50 18.43
C SER A 196 -4.16 5.48 17.49
N ILE A 197 -4.47 5.62 16.20
CA ILE A 197 -3.78 4.92 15.11
C ILE A 197 -2.55 5.74 14.76
N SER A 198 -1.36 5.14 14.86
CA SER A 198 -0.13 5.82 14.43
C SER A 198 -0.21 6.10 12.93
N PRO A 199 0.07 7.33 12.48
CA PRO A 199 0.12 7.60 11.05
C PRO A 199 1.22 6.77 10.37
N TYR A 200 2.30 6.41 11.06
CA TYR A 200 3.45 5.73 10.46
C TYR A 200 3.21 4.26 10.08
N ILE A 201 2.02 3.70 10.31
CA ILE A 201 1.66 2.36 9.80
C ILE A 201 1.42 2.32 8.30
N TYR A 202 1.23 3.48 7.68
CA TYR A 202 0.98 3.62 6.24
C TYR A 202 2.28 3.87 5.47
N GLY A 203 3.42 3.31 5.87
CA GLY A 203 4.71 3.55 5.25
C GLY A 203 5.05 2.62 4.08
N MET A 204 6.08 2.98 3.32
CA MET A 204 6.63 2.15 2.24
C MET A 204 8.17 2.15 2.27
N ASN A 205 8.78 1.04 1.82
CA ASN A 205 10.22 0.84 1.73
C ASN A 205 10.75 1.07 0.32
N TYR A 206 11.98 1.52 0.25
CA TYR A 206 12.74 1.69 -0.98
C TYR A 206 14.17 1.17 -0.77
N GLY A 207 14.69 0.46 -1.77
CA GLY A 207 16.10 0.05 -1.78
C GLY A 207 17.03 1.24 -2.00
N VAL A 208 18.33 1.02 -1.83
CA VAL A 208 19.35 2.08 -1.89
C VAL A 208 19.46 2.76 -3.26
N SER A 209 19.22 2.02 -4.34
CA SER A 209 19.33 2.49 -5.74
C SER A 209 18.04 3.02 -6.34
N PHE A 210 17.24 3.69 -5.51
CA PHE A 210 15.99 4.28 -5.92
C PHE A 210 16.20 5.44 -6.93
N THR A 211 15.69 5.28 -8.15
CA THR A 211 15.72 6.32 -9.21
C THR A 211 14.35 6.63 -9.82
N ASP A 212 13.25 6.08 -9.30
CA ASP A 212 11.94 6.15 -9.94
C ASP A 212 11.10 7.35 -9.46
N GLU A 213 10.93 8.35 -10.34
CA GLU A 213 10.08 9.52 -10.11
C GLU A 213 8.59 9.15 -9.88
N SER A 214 8.11 8.03 -10.44
CA SER A 214 6.71 7.61 -10.31
C SER A 214 6.36 7.23 -8.86
N LEU A 215 7.36 6.81 -8.09
CA LEU A 215 7.21 6.43 -6.70
C LEU A 215 7.20 7.65 -5.75
N GLU A 216 7.80 8.78 -6.14
CA GLU A 216 7.63 10.08 -5.44
C GLU A 216 6.21 10.62 -5.64
N ALA A 217 5.64 10.48 -6.85
CA ALA A 217 4.27 10.91 -7.13
C ALA A 217 3.23 10.15 -6.29
N LEU A 218 3.39 8.83 -6.14
CA LEU A 218 2.52 8.04 -5.27
C LEU A 218 2.66 8.46 -3.79
N ALA A 219 3.89 8.73 -3.33
CA ALA A 219 4.12 9.20 -1.96
C ALA A 219 3.44 10.55 -1.69
N ALA A 220 3.51 11.48 -2.65
CA ALA A 220 2.82 12.77 -2.57
C ALA A 220 1.31 12.61 -2.52
N GLU A 221 0.72 11.79 -3.40
CA GLU A 221 -0.72 11.56 -3.46
C GLU A 221 -1.26 10.96 -2.15
N LEU A 222 -0.58 9.94 -1.65
CA LEU A 222 -0.98 9.25 -0.41
C LEU A 222 -0.66 10.05 0.86
N ARG A 223 0.07 11.17 0.72
CA ARG A 223 0.70 11.91 1.83
C ARG A 223 1.38 10.93 2.76
N LEU A 224 2.30 10.17 2.17
CA LEU A 224 2.91 9.02 2.81
C LEU A 224 3.66 9.50 4.06
N PRO A 225 3.33 9.00 5.24
CA PRO A 225 3.82 9.57 6.49
C PRO A 225 5.27 9.19 6.78
N VAL A 226 5.73 8.04 6.27
CA VAL A 226 7.11 7.58 6.40
C VAL A 226 7.55 6.82 5.15
N ARG A 227 8.79 7.07 4.74
CA ARG A 227 9.50 6.33 3.69
C ARG A 227 10.77 5.74 4.27
N ARG A 228 10.98 4.44 4.11
CA ARG A 228 12.20 3.74 4.56
C ARG A 228 13.19 3.59 3.42
N TRP A 229 14.44 3.93 3.68
CA TRP A 229 15.60 3.64 2.85
C TRP A 229 16.42 2.55 3.56
N GLY A 230 16.41 1.33 3.00
CA GLY A 230 16.92 0.15 3.70
C GLY A 230 17.05 -1.12 2.86
N GLY A 231 17.02 -2.27 3.52
CA GLY A 231 17.26 -3.59 2.93
C GLY A 231 18.74 -3.97 2.89
N ASN A 232 19.04 -5.13 2.30
CA ASN A 232 20.37 -5.76 2.31
C ASN A 232 21.51 -4.82 1.88
N SER A 233 21.34 -4.10 0.77
CA SER A 233 22.39 -3.19 0.28
C SER A 233 22.69 -2.03 1.24
N ALA A 234 21.73 -1.63 2.08
CA ALA A 234 21.91 -0.53 3.04
C ALA A 234 22.86 -0.90 4.19
N THR A 235 22.94 -2.18 4.56
CA THR A 235 23.97 -2.73 5.48
C THR A 235 25.38 -2.38 5.03
N ARG A 236 25.59 -2.25 3.71
CA ARG A 236 26.89 -2.03 3.08
C ARG A 236 26.97 -0.71 2.34
N TYR A 237 26.18 0.31 2.68
CA TYR A 237 26.28 1.61 2.02
C TYR A 237 27.38 2.49 2.60
N ASN A 238 28.17 3.11 1.73
CA ASN A 238 29.14 4.14 2.08
C ASN A 238 28.65 5.52 1.62
N TRP A 239 28.19 6.35 2.57
CA TRP A 239 27.65 7.68 2.30
C TRP A 239 28.69 8.69 1.76
N GLN A 240 29.98 8.48 2.02
CA GLN A 240 31.04 9.39 1.60
C GLN A 240 31.33 9.28 0.10
N ASN A 241 31.18 8.09 -0.47
CA ASN A 241 31.46 7.81 -1.88
C ASN A 241 30.23 7.34 -2.67
N ASP A 242 29.05 7.31 -2.04
CA ASP A 242 27.77 7.02 -2.66
C ASP A 242 27.78 5.66 -3.40
N THR A 243 28.25 4.63 -2.71
CA THR A 243 28.43 3.26 -3.23
C THR A 243 27.92 2.26 -2.20
N HIS A 244 27.20 1.23 -2.63
CA HIS A 244 26.79 0.11 -1.79
C HIS A 244 27.46 -1.19 -2.24
N ASN A 245 27.48 -2.21 -1.38
CA ASN A 245 27.75 -3.58 -1.81
C ASN A 245 26.44 -4.38 -1.84
N THR A 246 26.20 -5.12 -2.91
CA THR A 246 24.97 -5.89 -3.14
C THR A 246 24.88 -7.17 -2.31
N GLY A 247 25.96 -7.60 -1.67
CA GLY A 247 26.03 -8.89 -0.98
C GLY A 247 25.68 -10.06 -1.91
N SER A 248 25.07 -11.11 -1.36
CA SER A 248 24.68 -12.28 -2.13
C SER A 248 23.56 -12.03 -3.14
N ASP A 249 22.84 -10.91 -3.02
CA ASP A 249 21.75 -10.57 -3.94
C ASP A 249 22.27 -10.38 -5.37
N TRP A 250 23.50 -9.86 -5.50
CA TRP A 250 24.15 -9.70 -6.79
C TRP A 250 25.69 -9.77 -6.73
N TYR A 251 26.24 -10.99 -6.63
CA TYR A 251 27.68 -11.28 -6.80
C TYR A 251 28.66 -10.53 -5.86
N PHE A 252 28.20 -9.99 -4.73
CA PHE A 252 29.00 -9.27 -3.73
C PHE A 252 29.75 -8.07 -4.32
N GLU A 253 29.09 -7.36 -5.23
CA GLU A 253 29.68 -6.27 -6.02
C GLU A 253 29.46 -4.91 -5.36
N ASN A 254 30.50 -4.06 -5.44
CA ASN A 254 30.36 -2.65 -5.13
C ASN A 254 29.72 -1.93 -6.32
N ILE A 255 28.49 -1.46 -6.14
CA ILE A 255 27.72 -0.72 -7.13
C ILE A 255 27.61 0.74 -6.70
N ARG A 256 28.00 1.65 -7.58
CA ARG A 256 27.85 3.08 -7.36
C ARG A 256 26.38 3.47 -7.55
N GLU A 257 25.92 4.45 -6.78
CA GLU A 257 24.63 5.07 -7.05
C GLU A 257 24.73 6.05 -8.21
N ASP A 258 23.67 6.12 -9.02
CA ASP A 258 23.55 7.12 -10.09
C ASP A 258 23.67 8.52 -9.49
N ASN A 259 24.62 9.32 -9.96
CA ASN A 259 24.86 10.66 -9.44
C ASN A 259 25.35 11.57 -10.56
N SER A 260 24.66 12.69 -10.78
CA SER A 260 25.00 13.63 -11.85
C SER A 260 26.21 14.50 -11.53
N ASN A 261 26.65 14.57 -10.27
CA ASN A 261 27.82 15.34 -9.85
C ASN A 261 28.61 14.62 -8.73
N PRO A 262 29.27 13.48 -9.04
CA PRO A 262 30.01 12.70 -8.04
C PRO A 262 31.19 13.48 -7.43
N GLY A 263 31.67 14.53 -8.09
CA GLY A 263 32.73 15.39 -7.54
C GLY A 263 32.31 16.25 -6.35
N ALA A 264 31.00 16.33 -6.03
CA ALA A 264 30.48 17.07 -4.88
C ALA A 264 30.19 16.19 -3.65
N LEU A 265 30.39 14.87 -3.77
CA LEU A 265 30.14 13.92 -2.68
C LEU A 265 30.90 14.31 -1.39
N PRO A 266 30.30 14.10 -0.21
CA PRO A 266 29.03 13.39 0.04
C PRO A 266 27.76 14.18 -0.30
N ASN A 267 27.87 15.47 -0.63
CA ASN A 267 26.69 16.29 -0.94
C ASN A 267 25.98 15.80 -2.20
N GLY A 268 24.67 15.59 -2.07
CA GLY A 268 23.84 15.11 -3.19
C GLY A 268 24.00 13.62 -3.45
N SER A 269 24.47 12.85 -2.47
CA SER A 269 24.43 11.38 -2.44
C SER A 269 23.00 10.85 -2.62
N ALA A 270 22.83 9.55 -2.90
CA ALA A 270 21.52 8.92 -2.97
C ALA A 270 20.71 9.10 -1.68
N ALA A 271 21.36 9.02 -0.52
CA ALA A 271 20.71 9.27 0.77
C ALA A 271 20.21 10.72 0.89
N ASP A 272 21.05 11.72 0.54
CA ASP A 272 20.65 13.14 0.53
C ASP A 272 19.44 13.37 -0.38
N ARG A 273 19.46 12.79 -1.60
CA ARG A 273 18.37 12.94 -2.57
C ARG A 273 17.08 12.28 -2.10
N PHE A 274 17.17 11.13 -1.43
CA PHE A 274 16.02 10.47 -0.82
C PHE A 274 15.37 11.35 0.26
N ILE A 275 16.19 11.94 1.14
CA ILE A 275 15.70 12.88 2.16
C ILE A 275 15.08 14.13 1.51
N GLU A 276 15.70 14.64 0.45
CA GLU A 276 15.16 15.79 -0.29
C GLU A 276 13.82 15.48 -0.96
N GLN A 277 13.60 14.25 -1.44
CA GLN A 277 12.28 13.78 -1.89
C GLN A 277 11.27 13.75 -0.73
N ASP A 278 11.64 13.13 0.39
CA ASP A 278 10.77 13.04 1.57
C ASP A 278 10.34 14.43 2.05
N ARG A 279 11.24 15.41 2.00
CA ARG A 279 10.94 16.81 2.35
C ARG A 279 9.94 17.45 1.38
N ARG A 280 10.00 17.13 0.08
CA ARG A 280 9.03 17.61 -0.92
C ARG A 280 7.66 16.98 -0.74
N THR A 281 7.60 15.70 -0.34
CA THR A 281 6.35 14.97 -0.09
C THR A 281 5.87 15.07 1.36
N GLN A 282 6.61 15.79 2.22
CA GLN A 282 6.36 15.92 3.66
C GLN A 282 6.37 14.58 4.41
N SER A 283 7.05 13.57 3.86
CA SER A 283 7.27 12.27 4.49
C SER A 283 8.38 12.35 5.54
N LYS A 284 8.32 11.49 6.56
CA LYS A 284 9.46 11.25 7.45
C LYS A 284 10.39 10.21 6.84
N THR A 285 11.69 10.44 6.95
CA THR A 285 12.71 9.48 6.54
C THR A 285 13.01 8.48 7.65
N LEU A 286 12.96 7.18 7.31
CA LEU A 286 13.57 6.09 8.06
C LEU A 286 14.82 5.62 7.31
N MET A 287 16.00 5.92 7.87
CA MET A 287 17.31 5.68 7.25
C MET A 287 18.00 4.48 7.91
N THR A 288 18.66 3.62 7.13
CA THR A 288 19.46 2.52 7.70
C THR A 288 20.90 2.95 7.94
N ALA A 289 21.38 2.79 9.18
CA ALA A 289 22.78 3.02 9.55
C ALA A 289 23.55 1.69 9.57
N PRO A 290 24.72 1.57 8.93
CA PRO A 290 25.49 0.32 8.90
C PRO A 290 26.18 0.04 10.24
N LEU A 291 25.95 -1.16 10.79
CA LEU A 291 26.60 -1.69 12.00
C LEU A 291 27.57 -2.83 11.71
N ILE A 292 27.50 -3.46 10.54
CA ILE A 292 28.30 -4.66 10.19
C ILE A 292 29.83 -4.41 10.20
N GLY A 293 30.26 -3.15 10.27
CA GLY A 293 31.67 -2.77 10.42
C GLY A 293 32.44 -2.67 9.10
N TRP A 294 31.80 -2.88 7.95
CA TRP A 294 32.45 -2.84 6.63
C TRP A 294 31.59 -2.12 5.60
N THR A 295 32.17 -1.16 4.88
CA THR A 295 31.51 -0.49 3.74
C THR A 295 32.44 -0.42 2.52
N PRO A 296 31.93 -0.24 1.29
CA PRO A 296 32.72 -0.13 0.07
C PRO A 296 33.88 0.85 0.19
N LYS A 297 35.09 0.39 -0.16
CA LYS A 297 36.33 1.18 0.01
C LYS A 297 36.46 2.35 -0.96
N ARG A 298 35.76 2.30 -2.10
CA ARG A 298 35.82 3.31 -3.17
C ARG A 298 34.62 3.23 -4.10
N ARG A 299 34.42 4.32 -4.84
CA ARG A 299 33.52 4.42 -5.98
C ARG A 299 34.27 4.11 -7.28
N LEU A 300 33.72 3.23 -8.11
CA LEU A 300 34.19 2.97 -9.47
C LEU A 300 33.09 3.33 -10.46
N GLU A 301 33.41 4.18 -11.44
CA GLU A 301 32.44 4.64 -12.46
C GLU A 301 32.15 3.58 -13.52
N ASP A 302 33.01 2.59 -13.71
CA ASP A 302 32.84 1.57 -14.74
C ASP A 302 33.46 0.25 -14.28
N HIS A 303 33.05 -0.84 -14.94
CA HIS A 303 33.64 -2.16 -14.77
C HIS A 303 35.16 -2.17 -15.07
N PRO A 304 35.92 -3.09 -14.46
CA PRO A 304 35.45 -4.11 -13.52
C PRO A 304 35.20 -3.52 -12.12
N TYR A 305 34.09 -3.92 -11.50
CA TYR A 305 33.80 -3.51 -10.13
C TYR A 305 34.65 -4.26 -9.12
N ASP A 306 34.74 -3.74 -7.90
CA ASP A 306 35.28 -4.49 -6.78
C ASP A 306 34.23 -5.51 -6.33
N CYS A 307 34.61 -6.79 -6.22
CA CYS A 307 33.69 -7.84 -5.78
C CYS A 307 34.35 -8.84 -4.82
N GLY A 308 33.57 -9.33 -3.85
CA GLY A 308 34.08 -10.08 -2.71
C GLY A 308 34.72 -11.42 -3.09
N PHE A 309 34.32 -11.99 -4.22
CA PHE A 309 34.79 -13.28 -4.72
C PHE A 309 35.25 -13.20 -6.19
N SER A 310 36.24 -12.37 -6.47
CA SER A 310 36.84 -12.30 -7.81
C SER A 310 37.36 -13.66 -8.31
N THR A 311 36.98 -14.06 -9.52
CA THR A 311 37.46 -15.30 -10.15
C THR A 311 38.96 -15.28 -10.46
N ASP A 312 39.54 -14.09 -10.65
CA ASP A 312 40.99 -13.92 -10.83
C ASP A 312 41.77 -14.28 -9.55
N LYS A 313 41.17 -14.09 -8.36
CA LYS A 313 41.81 -14.34 -7.06
C LYS A 313 41.42 -15.68 -6.44
N TYR A 314 40.16 -16.08 -6.57
CA TYR A 314 39.60 -17.26 -5.90
C TYR A 314 39.26 -18.43 -6.83
N GLY A 315 39.55 -18.28 -8.12
CA GLY A 315 39.35 -19.32 -9.14
C GLY A 315 37.92 -19.39 -9.68
N ALA A 316 37.69 -20.41 -10.51
CA ALA A 316 36.41 -20.62 -11.20
C ALA A 316 35.27 -20.97 -10.24
N GLN A 317 34.09 -20.42 -10.53
CA GLN A 317 32.89 -20.50 -9.70
C GLN A 317 31.69 -21.01 -10.51
N GLN A 318 30.61 -21.40 -9.85
CA GLN A 318 29.41 -21.94 -10.51
C GLN A 318 28.69 -20.90 -11.36
N SER A 319 28.76 -19.63 -10.94
CA SER A 319 28.16 -18.51 -11.64
C SER A 319 29.03 -17.27 -11.47
N THR A 320 29.01 -16.42 -12.49
CA THR A 320 29.59 -15.07 -12.49
C THR A 320 28.54 -14.09 -12.99
N ASP A 321 28.73 -12.80 -12.69
CA ASP A 321 27.90 -11.75 -13.27
C ASP A 321 27.96 -11.85 -14.82
N PRO A 322 26.81 -11.90 -15.53
CA PRO A 322 26.77 -11.86 -16.99
C PRO A 322 27.45 -10.65 -17.64
N TRP A 323 27.54 -9.53 -16.93
CA TRP A 323 28.15 -8.26 -17.36
C TRP A 323 29.57 -8.08 -16.81
N ASP A 324 29.95 -8.81 -15.75
CA ASP A 324 31.30 -8.88 -15.22
C ASP A 324 31.73 -10.31 -14.88
N SER A 325 32.27 -11.03 -15.86
CA SER A 325 32.75 -12.41 -15.67
C SER A 325 33.85 -12.59 -14.62
N LYS A 326 34.40 -11.49 -14.08
CA LYS A 326 35.37 -11.54 -12.98
C LYS A 326 34.70 -11.63 -11.62
N CYS A 327 33.43 -11.28 -11.50
CA CYS A 327 32.71 -11.29 -10.24
C CYS A 327 31.89 -12.56 -10.09
N GLY A 328 32.33 -13.41 -9.17
CA GLY A 328 31.75 -14.72 -8.94
C GLY A 328 30.79 -14.73 -7.75
N ASN A 329 29.89 -15.72 -7.72
CA ASN A 329 28.87 -15.87 -6.67
C ASN A 329 29.41 -16.38 -5.32
N GLY A 330 30.71 -16.52 -5.17
CA GLY A 330 31.38 -17.06 -3.99
C GLY A 330 31.20 -18.57 -3.79
N ILE A 331 30.75 -19.32 -4.81
CA ILE A 331 30.57 -20.79 -4.77
C ILE A 331 31.48 -21.44 -5.80
N GLY A 332 32.43 -22.26 -5.36
CA GLY A 332 33.34 -22.99 -6.24
C GLY A 332 32.59 -23.97 -7.14
N THR A 333 33.19 -24.38 -8.27
CA THR A 333 32.57 -25.32 -9.24
C THR A 333 32.14 -26.67 -8.64
N ASN A 334 32.67 -27.03 -7.47
CA ASN A 334 32.29 -28.20 -6.67
C ASN A 334 31.04 -27.99 -5.79
N GLY A 335 30.41 -26.81 -5.82
CA GLY A 335 29.26 -26.45 -4.99
C GLY A 335 29.60 -26.05 -3.55
N VAL A 336 30.89 -25.90 -3.22
CA VAL A 336 31.32 -25.53 -1.87
C VAL A 336 31.54 -24.01 -1.80
N PRO A 337 31.02 -23.32 -0.77
CA PRO A 337 31.30 -21.90 -0.56
C PRO A 337 32.80 -21.62 -0.42
N ILE A 338 33.29 -20.60 -1.13
CA ILE A 338 34.65 -20.08 -0.98
C ILE A 338 34.77 -19.41 0.38
N THR A 339 35.81 -19.75 1.15
CA THR A 339 36.05 -19.19 2.49
C THR A 339 37.44 -18.57 2.56
N GLY A 340 37.66 -17.66 3.51
CA GLY A 340 38.94 -16.97 3.68
C GLY A 340 39.25 -15.94 2.58
N ASN A 341 38.20 -15.41 1.92
CA ASN A 341 38.36 -14.25 1.08
C ASN A 341 38.76 -13.03 1.92
N ASP A 342 39.46 -12.09 1.30
CA ASP A 342 39.91 -10.86 1.91
C ASP A 342 38.80 -9.81 1.81
N SER A 343 38.27 -9.38 2.96
CA SER A 343 37.22 -8.35 3.01
C SER A 343 37.67 -7.01 2.40
N HIS A 344 38.98 -6.75 2.34
CA HIS A 344 39.52 -5.56 1.68
C HIS A 344 39.44 -5.60 0.14
N ASP A 345 39.03 -6.72 -0.46
CA ASP A 345 38.76 -6.77 -1.90
C ASP A 345 37.65 -5.79 -2.29
N THR A 346 36.63 -5.63 -1.43
CA THR A 346 35.53 -4.69 -1.62
C THR A 346 35.55 -3.54 -0.65
N SER A 347 36.11 -3.71 0.55
CA SER A 347 35.63 -2.94 1.70
C SER A 347 36.74 -2.30 2.54
N SER A 348 36.35 -1.28 3.30
CA SER A 348 37.12 -0.69 4.39
C SER A 348 36.32 -0.82 5.69
N GLU A 349 37.03 -0.93 6.80
CA GLU A 349 36.41 -0.96 8.13
C GLU A 349 35.75 0.38 8.46
N VAL A 350 34.61 0.31 9.14
CA VAL A 350 33.91 1.46 9.71
C VAL A 350 33.60 1.21 11.19
N THR A 351 33.50 2.30 11.95
CA THR A 351 33.22 2.30 13.39
C THR A 351 32.00 3.20 13.68
N PRO A 352 31.55 3.34 14.95
CA PRO A 352 30.52 4.32 15.29
C PRO A 352 30.84 5.76 14.86
N ASP A 353 32.12 6.12 14.70
CA ASP A 353 32.53 7.45 14.24
C ASP A 353 32.05 7.71 12.81
N PHE A 354 32.07 6.69 11.95
CA PHE A 354 31.58 6.80 10.57
C PHE A 354 30.09 7.17 10.50
N VAL A 355 29.28 6.58 11.38
CA VAL A 355 27.84 6.89 11.47
C VAL A 355 27.62 8.23 12.17
N THR A 356 28.44 8.57 13.16
CA THR A 356 28.41 9.90 13.81
C THR A 356 28.67 11.03 12.82
N GLU A 357 29.71 10.88 12.00
CA GLU A 357 30.03 11.82 10.92
C GLU A 357 28.90 11.91 9.90
N TRP A 358 28.24 10.79 9.57
CA TRP A 358 27.10 10.79 8.66
C TRP A 358 25.89 11.53 9.26
N VAL A 359 25.53 11.24 10.50
CA VAL A 359 24.44 11.94 11.21
C VAL A 359 24.75 13.43 11.29
N GLN A 360 26.00 13.82 11.57
CA GLN A 360 26.40 15.22 11.57
C GLN A 360 26.26 15.88 10.19
N HIS A 361 26.66 15.21 9.11
CA HIS A 361 26.43 15.70 7.74
C HIS A 361 24.94 15.93 7.46
N LEU A 362 24.07 15.02 7.91
CA LEU A 362 22.62 15.15 7.76
C LEU A 362 22.06 16.31 8.60
N ILE A 363 22.55 16.51 9.83
CA ILE A 363 22.18 17.66 10.67
C ILE A 363 22.60 18.98 10.00
N ASP A 364 23.82 19.05 9.48
CA ASP A 364 24.35 20.26 8.84
C ASP A 364 23.52 20.66 7.61
N ARG A 365 22.94 19.68 6.89
CA ARG A 365 22.08 19.93 5.73
C ARG A 365 20.62 20.17 6.08
N TYR A 366 20.06 19.42 7.03
CA TYR A 366 18.61 19.29 7.21
C TYR A 366 18.11 19.65 8.61
N GLY A 367 19.01 19.97 9.54
CA GLY A 367 18.73 20.20 10.96
C GLY A 367 18.64 18.90 11.76
N THR A 368 18.54 19.02 13.08
CA THR A 368 18.28 17.86 13.96
C THR A 368 16.88 17.30 13.73
N ALA A 369 16.60 16.09 14.22
CA ALA A 369 15.28 15.47 14.18
C ALA A 369 14.18 16.41 14.74
N ASP A 370 14.44 17.10 15.85
CA ASP A 370 13.52 18.07 16.47
C ASP A 370 13.29 19.32 15.61
N GLN A 371 14.19 19.61 14.67
CA GLN A 371 14.10 20.72 13.71
C GLN A 371 13.55 20.27 12.34
N GLY A 372 13.08 19.02 12.22
CA GLY A 372 12.55 18.47 10.98
C GLY A 372 13.59 17.78 10.08
N GLY A 373 14.75 17.43 10.63
CA GLY A 373 15.73 16.55 10.01
C GLY A 373 15.28 15.07 9.97
N VAL A 374 16.24 14.17 9.76
CA VAL A 374 15.97 12.72 9.73
C VAL A 374 15.53 12.25 11.11
N LEU A 375 14.35 11.63 11.17
CA LEU A 375 13.74 11.26 12.44
C LEU A 375 14.09 9.82 12.86
N PHE A 376 14.12 8.88 11.92
CA PHE A 376 14.24 7.46 12.26
C PHE A 376 15.51 6.84 11.68
N TYR A 377 16.18 6.02 12.49
CA TYR A 377 17.38 5.28 12.13
C TYR A 377 17.23 3.79 12.44
N ASN A 378 17.21 2.95 11.41
CA ASN A 378 17.40 1.52 11.57
C ASN A 378 18.86 1.22 11.95
N LEU A 379 19.03 0.37 12.95
CA LEU A 379 20.32 -0.15 13.38
C LEU A 379 20.67 -1.36 12.51
N ASP A 380 21.10 -1.08 11.27
CA ASP A 380 21.39 -2.01 10.18
C ASP A 380 20.12 -2.73 9.65
N ASN A 381 20.29 -3.91 9.04
CA ASN A 381 19.26 -4.72 8.42
C ASN A 381 19.60 -6.21 8.59
N GLU A 382 18.68 -6.97 9.16
CA GLU A 382 18.70 -8.44 9.24
C GLU A 382 20.04 -9.04 9.71
N PRO A 383 20.57 -8.65 10.89
CA PRO A 383 21.89 -9.07 11.35
C PRO A 383 22.10 -10.60 11.41
N MET A 384 21.03 -11.36 11.63
CA MET A 384 21.07 -12.82 11.67
C MET A 384 21.26 -13.47 10.29
N LEU A 385 21.22 -12.68 9.21
CA LEU A 385 21.52 -13.14 7.85
C LEU A 385 22.87 -12.63 7.34
N TRP A 386 23.63 -11.81 8.09
CA TRP A 386 24.92 -11.28 7.63
C TRP A 386 25.90 -12.37 7.17
N ASN A 387 25.92 -13.52 7.84
CA ASN A 387 26.75 -14.68 7.48
C ASN A 387 26.34 -15.41 6.19
N THR A 388 25.22 -15.02 5.61
CA THR A 388 24.75 -15.49 4.30
C THR A 388 24.76 -14.35 3.29
N ALA A 389 24.06 -13.25 3.60
CA ALA A 389 23.89 -12.09 2.74
C ALA A 389 25.19 -11.30 2.51
N HIS A 390 26.04 -11.21 3.52
CA HIS A 390 27.30 -10.43 3.49
C HIS A 390 28.50 -11.30 3.88
N ARG A 391 28.47 -12.56 3.46
CA ARG A 391 29.48 -13.57 3.76
C ARG A 391 30.89 -13.20 3.30
N ASP A 392 31.01 -12.27 2.35
CA ASP A 392 32.29 -11.72 1.89
C ASP A 392 33.02 -10.92 2.98
N VAL A 393 32.30 -10.31 3.94
CA VAL A 393 32.89 -9.52 5.03
C VAL A 393 32.56 -10.03 6.43
N HIS A 394 31.44 -10.74 6.57
CA HIS A 394 30.98 -11.25 7.85
C HIS A 394 30.57 -12.72 7.70
N PRO A 395 31.50 -13.68 7.53
CA PRO A 395 31.16 -15.09 7.29
C PRO A 395 30.76 -15.86 8.55
N GLN A 396 30.96 -15.29 9.75
CA GLN A 396 30.67 -15.96 11.01
C GLN A 396 29.24 -15.64 11.45
N PRO A 397 28.46 -16.61 11.95
CA PRO A 397 27.12 -16.33 12.42
C PRO A 397 27.13 -15.37 13.62
N VAL A 398 26.31 -14.30 13.55
CA VAL A 398 26.18 -13.31 14.63
C VAL A 398 25.66 -13.95 15.92
N SER A 399 26.24 -13.55 17.05
CA SER A 399 25.83 -13.97 18.40
C SER A 399 24.97 -12.92 19.11
N TYR A 400 24.36 -13.28 20.25
CA TYR A 400 23.66 -12.35 21.15
C TYR A 400 24.59 -11.20 21.59
N ASP A 401 25.79 -11.54 22.05
CA ASP A 401 26.76 -10.58 22.56
C ASP A 401 27.28 -9.65 21.46
N GLU A 402 27.53 -10.17 20.26
CA GLU A 402 28.02 -9.37 19.15
C GLU A 402 26.99 -8.30 18.74
N ILE A 403 25.75 -8.70 18.49
CA ILE A 403 24.72 -7.74 18.07
C ILE A 403 24.42 -6.73 19.18
N TRP A 404 24.46 -7.13 20.45
CA TRP A 404 24.35 -6.21 21.56
C TRP A 404 25.48 -5.19 21.60
N ASN A 405 26.74 -5.64 21.45
CA ASN A 405 27.90 -4.75 21.48
C ASN A 405 27.85 -3.70 20.36
N LEU A 406 27.51 -4.12 19.13
CA LEU A 406 27.34 -3.21 17.99
C LEU A 406 26.19 -2.24 18.23
N THR A 407 25.01 -2.78 18.53
CA THR A 407 23.81 -1.98 18.79
C THR A 407 24.05 -0.91 19.85
N ARG A 408 24.61 -1.29 21.01
CA ARG A 408 24.90 -0.36 22.11
C ARG A 408 25.83 0.76 21.66
N ALA A 409 26.89 0.43 20.93
CA ALA A 409 27.88 1.41 20.49
C ALA A 409 27.30 2.40 19.47
N TYR A 410 26.64 1.90 18.43
CA TYR A 410 26.11 2.72 17.34
C TYR A 410 24.88 3.52 17.75
N ALA A 411 23.93 2.92 18.47
CA ALA A 411 22.74 3.63 18.92
C ALA A 411 23.08 4.74 19.92
N ALA A 412 24.04 4.50 20.83
CA ALA A 412 24.52 5.54 21.74
C ALA A 412 25.20 6.69 20.98
N ALA A 413 25.98 6.40 19.94
CA ALA A 413 26.63 7.41 19.11
C ALA A 413 25.61 8.26 18.34
N ILE A 414 24.58 7.65 17.74
CA ILE A 414 23.46 8.35 17.10
C ILE A 414 22.76 9.27 18.10
N LYS A 415 22.39 8.75 19.28
CA LYS A 415 21.69 9.52 20.33
C LYS A 415 22.53 10.66 20.92
N ALA A 416 23.85 10.49 20.98
CA ALA A 416 24.76 11.55 21.44
C ALA A 416 24.86 12.68 20.41
N THR A 417 24.75 12.36 19.11
CA THR A 417 24.85 13.32 18.01
C THR A 417 23.52 14.04 17.78
N ASP A 418 22.41 13.29 17.78
CA ASP A 418 21.05 13.81 17.70
C ASP A 418 20.15 13.15 18.77
N PRO A 419 19.93 13.81 19.92
CA PRO A 419 19.07 13.29 20.98
C PRO A 419 17.60 13.11 20.57
N GLY A 420 17.13 13.84 19.55
CA GLY A 420 15.76 13.78 19.05
C GLY A 420 15.52 12.60 18.11
N ALA A 421 16.58 12.09 17.47
CA ALA A 421 16.51 10.96 16.56
C ALA A 421 15.97 9.69 17.25
N LYS A 422 15.27 8.84 16.50
CA LYS A 422 14.65 7.61 16.97
C LYS A 422 15.39 6.40 16.40
N THR A 423 15.82 5.49 17.26
CA THR A 423 16.54 4.27 16.86
C THR A 423 15.61 3.06 16.87
N LEU A 424 15.72 2.24 15.81
CA LEU A 424 14.90 1.07 15.55
C LEU A 424 15.81 -0.16 15.42
N GLY A 425 15.53 -1.22 16.19
CA GLY A 425 16.37 -2.42 16.17
C GLY A 425 15.71 -3.62 16.86
N PRO A 426 16.24 -4.84 16.66
CA PRO A 426 17.44 -5.16 15.88
C PRO A 426 17.19 -5.42 14.38
N VAL A 427 15.99 -5.13 13.85
CA VAL A 427 15.65 -5.25 12.42
C VAL A 427 15.78 -6.71 11.93
N VAL A 428 15.22 -7.64 12.69
CA VAL A 428 15.37 -9.09 12.44
C VAL A 428 14.45 -9.60 11.33
N TRP A 429 14.96 -10.54 10.52
CA TRP A 429 14.35 -10.99 9.26
C TRP A 429 13.04 -11.78 9.39
N GLY A 430 12.77 -12.40 10.55
CA GLY A 430 11.58 -13.23 10.70
C GLY A 430 11.62 -14.22 11.85
N TRP A 431 10.69 -15.18 11.80
CA TRP A 431 10.28 -16.04 12.91
C TRP A 431 11.43 -16.64 13.72
N MET A 432 12.45 -17.22 13.07
CA MET A 432 13.59 -17.82 13.79
C MET A 432 14.42 -16.78 14.55
N ALA A 433 14.69 -15.63 13.93
CA ALA A 433 15.47 -14.57 14.53
C ALA A 433 14.74 -13.85 15.67
N TYR A 434 13.47 -14.14 15.92
CA TYR A 434 12.78 -13.64 17.11
C TYR A 434 13.25 -14.35 18.39
N PHE A 435 13.68 -15.62 18.25
CA PHE A 435 13.97 -16.49 19.39
C PHE A 435 15.43 -16.92 19.47
N TRP A 436 16.18 -16.90 18.36
CA TRP A 436 17.55 -17.42 18.29
C TRP A 436 18.47 -16.46 17.54
N SER A 437 19.77 -16.52 17.86
CA SER A 437 20.80 -15.84 17.05
C SER A 437 21.17 -16.69 15.84
N ALA A 438 21.95 -16.13 14.91
CA ALA A 438 22.48 -16.92 13.81
C ALA A 438 23.42 -18.04 14.31
N LEU A 439 24.11 -17.82 15.44
CA LEU A 439 25.05 -18.79 16.02
C LEU A 439 24.36 -20.05 16.56
N ASP A 440 23.12 -19.91 17.03
CA ASP A 440 22.29 -21.05 17.44
C ASP A 440 21.85 -21.92 16.25
N GLY A 441 21.66 -21.32 15.07
CA GLY A 441 21.11 -21.99 13.90
C GLY A 441 19.77 -22.67 14.20
N VAL A 442 19.50 -23.81 13.54
CA VAL A 442 18.21 -24.53 13.66
C VAL A 442 18.20 -25.55 14.81
N SER A 443 19.33 -25.78 15.51
CA SER A 443 19.41 -26.88 16.49
C SER A 443 20.52 -26.81 17.55
N ASN A 444 21.49 -25.88 17.47
CA ASN A 444 22.60 -25.86 18.42
C ASN A 444 22.17 -25.27 19.78
N ASN A 445 21.39 -24.18 19.75
CA ASN A 445 20.89 -23.43 20.92
C ASN A 445 21.97 -23.04 21.95
N SER A 446 23.26 -23.17 21.63
CA SER A 446 24.34 -22.98 22.59
C SER A 446 24.49 -21.53 23.04
N ASP A 447 24.26 -20.59 22.12
CA ASP A 447 24.32 -19.16 22.41
C ASP A 447 23.12 -18.76 23.27
N ARG A 448 21.91 -19.17 22.88
CA ARG A 448 20.71 -18.98 23.71
C ARG A 448 20.84 -19.60 25.11
N LEU A 449 21.37 -20.81 25.25
CA LEU A 449 21.59 -21.46 26.54
C LEU A 449 22.63 -20.70 27.40
N ALA A 450 23.65 -20.10 26.78
CA ALA A 450 24.59 -19.20 27.46
C ALA A 450 23.92 -17.93 28.00
N HIS A 451 22.77 -17.54 27.45
CA HIS A 451 21.97 -16.38 27.84
C HIS A 451 20.71 -16.76 28.66
N GLY A 452 20.81 -17.84 29.43
CA GLY A 452 19.75 -18.29 30.34
C GLY A 452 18.53 -18.89 29.63
N ASP A 453 18.71 -19.36 28.40
CA ASP A 453 17.65 -19.90 27.53
C ASP A 453 16.55 -18.90 27.15
N THR A 454 16.88 -17.60 27.23
CA THR A 454 15.97 -16.49 26.93
C THR A 454 15.84 -16.30 25.42
N PRO A 455 14.61 -16.19 24.85
CA PRO A 455 14.43 -15.82 23.45
C PRO A 455 15.18 -14.53 23.08
N PHE A 456 15.76 -14.50 21.88
CA PHE A 456 16.62 -13.39 21.45
C PHE A 456 16.01 -12.01 21.63
N LEU A 457 14.79 -11.74 21.15
CA LEU A 457 14.18 -10.42 21.29
C LEU A 457 13.82 -10.04 22.73
N GLU A 458 13.43 -11.01 23.56
CA GLU A 458 13.21 -10.78 24.99
C GLU A 458 14.52 -10.39 25.69
N TRP A 459 15.61 -11.11 25.40
CA TRP A 459 16.93 -10.81 25.92
C TRP A 459 17.44 -9.43 25.44
N TYR A 460 17.26 -9.11 24.16
CA TYR A 460 17.65 -7.83 23.58
C TYR A 460 16.95 -6.64 24.28
N LEU A 461 15.64 -6.75 24.52
CA LEU A 461 14.88 -5.75 25.28
C LEU A 461 15.39 -5.61 26.72
N GLN A 462 15.74 -6.71 27.39
CA GLN A 462 16.33 -6.68 28.73
C GLN A 462 17.69 -5.95 28.74
N GLN A 463 18.56 -6.19 27.76
CA GLN A 463 19.84 -5.48 27.64
C GLN A 463 19.65 -3.98 27.43
N MET A 464 18.71 -3.61 26.56
CA MET A 464 18.38 -2.20 26.29
C MET A 464 17.85 -1.48 27.52
N ARG A 465 16.95 -2.11 28.28
CA ARG A 465 16.45 -1.58 29.54
C ARG A 465 17.56 -1.44 30.57
N ALA A 466 18.43 -2.45 30.69
CA ALA A 466 19.55 -2.41 31.62
C ALA A 466 20.49 -1.25 31.29
N TYR A 467 20.74 -0.99 30.00
CA TYR A 467 21.51 0.17 29.57
C TYR A 467 20.84 1.49 29.93
N GLU A 468 19.54 1.68 29.65
CA GLU A 468 18.84 2.92 30.02
C GLU A 468 18.88 3.14 31.54
N GLN A 469 18.70 2.09 32.34
CA GLN A 469 18.78 2.19 33.80
C GLN A 469 20.18 2.59 34.31
N GLN A 470 21.24 2.18 33.61
CA GLN A 470 22.62 2.48 33.98
C GLN A 470 23.08 3.85 33.48
N GLN A 471 22.69 4.22 32.26
CA GLN A 471 23.19 5.42 31.57
C GLN A 471 22.22 6.60 31.60
N GLY A 472 20.95 6.38 31.93
CA GLY A 472 19.90 7.40 31.91
C GLY A 472 19.48 7.81 30.50
N VAL A 473 19.85 7.06 29.47
CA VAL A 473 19.54 7.35 28.05
C VAL A 473 18.91 6.13 27.40
N ARG A 474 17.75 6.34 26.77
CA ARG A 474 17.08 5.36 25.91
C ARG A 474 17.77 5.31 24.54
N ILE A 475 18.26 4.14 24.18
CA ILE A 475 18.93 3.88 22.88
C ILE A 475 18.14 2.95 21.97
N LEU A 476 16.93 2.54 22.38
CA LEU A 476 15.96 1.85 21.53
C LEU A 476 14.59 2.53 21.70
N ASP A 477 14.12 3.17 20.64
CA ASP A 477 12.78 3.76 20.60
C ASP A 477 11.76 2.76 20.06
N TYR A 478 12.14 1.94 19.07
CA TYR A 478 11.27 0.88 18.52
C TYR A 478 11.96 -0.47 18.53
N LEU A 479 11.24 -1.48 19.01
CA LEU A 479 11.52 -2.87 18.66
C LEU A 479 11.10 -3.09 17.22
N ASP A 480 12.04 -3.49 16.37
CA ASP A 480 11.82 -3.59 14.93
C ASP A 480 12.06 -5.00 14.39
N VAL A 481 11.13 -5.48 13.57
CA VAL A 481 11.12 -6.81 12.97
C VAL A 481 10.64 -6.74 11.52
N HIS A 482 11.02 -7.72 10.72
CA HIS A 482 10.45 -7.98 9.40
C HIS A 482 9.48 -9.14 9.47
N PHE A 483 8.43 -9.13 8.63
CA PHE A 483 7.50 -10.24 8.54
C PHE A 483 7.06 -10.52 7.10
N TYR A 484 7.41 -11.71 6.60
CA TYR A 484 6.90 -12.25 5.35
C TYR A 484 6.15 -13.57 5.62
N PRO A 485 4.96 -13.79 5.04
CA PRO A 485 4.24 -15.04 5.19
C PRO A 485 5.07 -16.20 4.64
N GLN A 486 5.21 -17.25 5.42
CA GLN A 486 6.12 -18.37 5.13
C GLN A 486 5.48 -19.49 4.30
N ALA A 487 4.18 -19.40 4.03
CA ALA A 487 3.49 -20.35 3.18
C ALA A 487 3.90 -20.21 1.71
N ASN A 488 4.07 -21.35 1.04
CA ASN A 488 4.55 -21.39 -0.34
C ASN A 488 3.66 -20.58 -1.29
N GLY A 489 4.26 -19.71 -2.10
CA GLY A 489 3.58 -18.89 -3.11
C GLY A 489 2.76 -17.72 -2.58
N VAL A 490 2.61 -17.52 -1.26
CA VAL A 490 1.84 -16.39 -0.72
C VAL A 490 2.56 -15.08 -1.02
N TYR A 491 3.80 -14.91 -0.54
CA TYR A 491 4.65 -13.81 -1.00
C TYR A 491 5.21 -14.13 -2.39
N SER A 492 4.59 -13.54 -3.41
CA SER A 492 4.93 -13.71 -4.83
C SER A 492 4.42 -12.51 -5.63
N THR A 493 4.98 -12.22 -6.79
CA THR A 493 4.41 -11.24 -7.73
C THR A 493 3.12 -11.75 -8.39
N SER A 494 2.96 -13.08 -8.50
CA SER A 494 1.74 -13.72 -8.99
C SER A 494 0.69 -13.87 -7.88
N ALA A 495 -0.60 -13.80 -8.26
CA ALA A 495 -1.69 -14.16 -7.36
C ALA A 495 -1.69 -15.65 -6.96
N GLY A 496 -1.10 -16.52 -7.77
CA GLY A 496 -1.17 -17.96 -7.60
C GLY A 496 -2.55 -18.53 -7.92
N ASP A 497 -2.77 -19.79 -7.52
CA ASP A 497 -4.05 -20.49 -7.66
C ASP A 497 -5.08 -20.05 -6.60
N GLY A 498 -6.31 -20.54 -6.72
CA GLY A 498 -7.38 -20.20 -5.77
C GLY A 498 -7.06 -20.57 -4.31
N ASN A 499 -6.27 -21.61 -4.06
CA ASN A 499 -5.86 -22.02 -2.72
C ASN A 499 -4.85 -21.03 -2.12
N THR A 500 -3.86 -20.61 -2.92
CA THR A 500 -2.86 -19.60 -2.55
C THR A 500 -3.54 -18.26 -2.28
N GLN A 501 -4.48 -17.85 -3.12
CA GLN A 501 -5.26 -16.64 -2.93
C GLN A 501 -6.09 -16.67 -1.64
N ALA A 502 -6.78 -17.77 -1.36
CA ALA A 502 -7.50 -17.93 -0.10
C ALA A 502 -6.55 -17.96 1.10
N LEU A 503 -5.34 -18.53 0.94
CA LEU A 503 -4.33 -18.60 2.01
C LEU A 503 -3.74 -17.22 2.31
N ARG A 504 -3.49 -16.42 1.28
CA ARG A 504 -3.05 -15.03 1.41
C ARG A 504 -4.00 -14.22 2.28
N LEU A 505 -5.32 -14.38 2.09
CA LEU A 505 -6.32 -13.61 2.84
C LEU A 505 -6.50 -14.06 4.30
N ARG A 506 -6.35 -15.35 4.60
CA ARG A 506 -6.50 -15.88 5.97
C ARG A 506 -5.20 -15.87 6.77
N SER A 507 -4.04 -15.91 6.13
CA SER A 507 -2.73 -15.89 6.80
C SER A 507 -2.39 -14.54 7.43
N THR A 508 -3.10 -13.45 7.10
CA THR A 508 -2.99 -12.16 7.83
C THR A 508 -3.30 -12.33 9.33
N ARG A 509 -4.04 -13.37 9.71
CA ARG A 509 -4.27 -13.77 11.10
C ARG A 509 -2.99 -14.06 11.88
N SER A 510 -1.89 -14.45 11.23
CA SER A 510 -0.59 -14.63 11.88
C SER A 510 -0.10 -13.33 12.56
N LEU A 511 -0.62 -12.17 12.17
CA LEU A 511 -0.31 -10.89 12.82
C LEU A 511 -0.97 -10.71 14.19
N TRP A 512 -2.11 -11.35 14.48
CA TRP A 512 -2.93 -10.98 15.65
C TRP A 512 -3.66 -12.13 16.35
N ASP A 513 -3.99 -13.22 15.66
CA ASP A 513 -4.90 -14.24 16.17
C ASP A 513 -4.14 -15.36 16.89
N PRO A 514 -4.28 -15.52 18.22
CA PRO A 514 -3.62 -16.58 18.96
C PRO A 514 -4.20 -17.98 18.69
N THR A 515 -5.33 -18.07 17.99
CA THR A 515 -6.00 -19.34 17.62
C THR A 515 -5.67 -19.81 16.21
N TYR A 516 -5.04 -18.97 15.39
CA TYR A 516 -4.63 -19.33 14.04
C TYR A 516 -3.26 -20.03 14.05
N THR A 517 -3.22 -21.28 13.63
CA THR A 517 -1.96 -22.00 13.36
C THR A 517 -1.46 -21.61 11.98
N ASP A 518 -0.27 -21.02 11.90
CA ASP A 518 0.32 -20.61 10.63
C ASP A 518 0.51 -21.83 9.70
N GLU A 519 -0.10 -21.77 8.51
CA GLU A 519 -0.13 -22.84 7.51
C GLU A 519 1.18 -22.90 6.69
N SER A 520 2.31 -22.95 7.39
CA SER A 520 3.65 -23.06 6.82
C SER A 520 4.51 -24.02 7.64
N TRP A 521 5.82 -24.02 7.39
CA TRP A 521 6.79 -24.72 8.23
C TRP A 521 6.77 -24.25 9.70
N ILE A 522 6.27 -23.05 9.99
CA ILE A 522 6.12 -22.53 11.37
C ILE A 522 5.17 -23.42 12.18
N GLY A 523 4.03 -23.81 11.60
CA GLY A 523 3.13 -24.84 12.14
C GLY A 523 2.56 -24.57 13.54
N GLN A 524 2.54 -23.31 13.99
CA GLN A 524 2.04 -22.92 15.32
C GLN A 524 1.48 -21.49 15.31
N PRO A 525 0.75 -21.07 16.36
CA PRO A 525 0.28 -19.69 16.46
C PRO A 525 1.42 -18.67 16.56
N VAL A 526 1.45 -17.77 15.58
CA VAL A 526 2.42 -16.65 15.51
C VAL A 526 1.96 -15.50 16.41
N TYR A 527 0.74 -14.99 16.19
CA TYR A 527 0.12 -13.84 16.87
C TYR A 527 1.11 -12.67 17.08
N LEU A 528 1.77 -12.27 15.99
CA LEU A 528 2.99 -11.46 16.01
C LEU A 528 2.85 -10.20 16.88
N ILE A 529 1.85 -9.36 16.59
CA ILE A 529 1.74 -8.04 17.21
C ILE A 529 1.43 -8.16 18.71
N PRO A 530 0.42 -8.95 19.16
CA PRO A 530 0.21 -9.21 20.58
C PRO A 530 1.44 -9.77 21.29
N ARG A 531 2.16 -10.71 20.65
CA ARG A 531 3.38 -11.31 21.22
C ARG A 531 4.47 -10.27 21.46
N LEU A 532 4.76 -9.44 20.45
CA LEU A 532 5.80 -8.41 20.55
C LEU A 532 5.40 -7.32 21.55
N ARG A 533 4.12 -6.95 21.61
CA ARG A 533 3.61 -6.01 22.63
C ARG A 533 3.75 -6.58 24.04
N GLU A 534 3.49 -7.87 24.25
CA GLU A 534 3.71 -8.54 25.53
C GLU A 534 5.19 -8.53 25.92
N TRP A 535 6.09 -8.87 25.01
CA TRP A 535 7.53 -8.83 25.25
C TRP A 535 8.03 -7.42 25.59
N VAL A 536 7.58 -6.40 24.87
CA VAL A 536 7.87 -4.99 25.20
C VAL A 536 7.35 -4.63 26.59
N ALA A 537 6.10 -4.96 26.92
CA ALA A 537 5.50 -4.63 28.20
C ALA A 537 6.23 -5.31 29.39
N ASN A 538 6.73 -6.52 29.19
CA ASN A 538 7.43 -7.27 30.23
C ASN A 538 8.90 -6.80 30.38
N HIS A 539 9.59 -6.58 29.27
CA HIS A 539 11.05 -6.43 29.27
C HIS A 539 11.51 -5.00 29.09
N TYR A 540 10.82 -4.16 28.33
CA TYR A 540 11.21 -2.77 28.14
C TYR A 540 10.01 -1.82 27.86
N PRO A 541 9.18 -1.53 28.88
CA PRO A 541 8.00 -0.66 28.73
C PRO A 541 8.34 0.70 28.10
N GLY A 542 7.41 1.21 27.30
CA GLY A 542 7.56 2.49 26.59
C GLY A 542 8.27 2.39 25.23
N THR A 543 8.88 1.24 24.92
CA THR A 543 9.40 0.96 23.57
C THR A 543 8.23 0.80 22.60
N GLN A 544 8.35 1.41 21.42
CA GLN A 544 7.37 1.30 20.35
C GLN A 544 7.60 0.04 19.51
N LEU A 545 6.66 -0.31 18.64
CA LEU A 545 6.73 -1.48 17.77
C LEU A 545 6.77 -1.05 16.31
N ALA A 546 7.81 -1.47 15.60
CA ALA A 546 7.97 -1.30 14.17
C ALA A 546 7.92 -2.66 13.44
N ILE A 547 7.30 -2.67 12.27
CA ILE A 547 7.41 -3.73 11.27
C ILE A 547 8.02 -3.08 10.01
N SER A 548 9.34 -2.89 10.01
CA SER A 548 10.02 -2.13 8.96
C SER A 548 10.04 -2.83 7.60
N GLU A 549 9.73 -4.12 7.53
CA GLU A 549 9.40 -4.78 6.28
C GLU A 549 8.28 -5.79 6.44
N TYR A 550 7.33 -5.75 5.52
CA TYR A 550 6.37 -6.81 5.31
C TYR A 550 5.92 -6.79 3.85
N ASN A 551 5.47 -7.93 3.31
CA ASN A 551 4.72 -7.99 2.06
C ASN A 551 3.96 -9.34 1.93
N TRP A 552 2.68 -9.30 1.60
CA TRP A 552 1.85 -10.49 1.36
C TRP A 552 1.76 -10.92 -0.12
N GLY A 553 2.45 -10.22 -1.01
CA GLY A 553 2.52 -10.49 -2.44
C GLY A 553 1.30 -10.02 -3.23
N ALA A 554 1.31 -10.33 -4.53
CA ALA A 554 0.24 -10.12 -5.49
C ALA A 554 -0.30 -8.68 -5.55
N LEU A 555 0.55 -7.68 -5.33
CA LEU A 555 0.15 -6.26 -5.34
C LEU A 555 -0.41 -5.79 -6.70
N GLY A 556 -0.09 -6.50 -7.79
CA GLY A 556 -0.72 -6.30 -9.10
C GLY A 556 -2.15 -6.83 -9.23
N PHE A 557 -2.71 -7.47 -8.20
CA PHE A 557 -4.00 -8.15 -8.23
C PHE A 557 -4.91 -7.73 -7.07
N LEU A 558 -6.23 -7.84 -7.28
CA LEU A 558 -7.22 -7.53 -6.25
C LEU A 558 -7.03 -8.37 -4.98
N ASN A 559 -6.64 -9.64 -5.10
CA ASN A 559 -6.37 -10.49 -3.95
C ASN A 559 -5.26 -9.93 -3.04
N GLY A 560 -4.17 -9.42 -3.61
CA GLY A 560 -3.11 -8.74 -2.84
C GLY A 560 -3.60 -7.42 -2.24
N ALA A 561 -4.45 -6.67 -2.95
CA ALA A 561 -5.07 -5.45 -2.43
C ALA A 561 -6.00 -5.71 -1.22
N LEU A 562 -6.79 -6.79 -1.26
CA LEU A 562 -7.64 -7.21 -0.13
C LEU A 562 -6.79 -7.58 1.09
N ALA A 563 -5.72 -8.35 0.90
CA ALA A 563 -4.78 -8.66 1.98
C ALA A 563 -4.13 -7.39 2.54
N GLN A 564 -3.67 -6.49 1.67
CA GLN A 564 -3.04 -5.24 2.08
C GLN A 564 -4.01 -4.33 2.86
N ALA A 565 -5.26 -4.18 2.42
CA ALA A 565 -6.25 -3.40 3.13
C ALA A 565 -6.60 -4.00 4.50
N ASP A 566 -6.59 -5.33 4.62
CA ASP A 566 -6.79 -6.04 5.88
C ASP A 566 -5.62 -5.80 6.83
N ILE A 567 -4.39 -5.90 6.34
CA ILE A 567 -3.16 -5.64 7.10
C ILE A 567 -3.13 -4.21 7.66
N LEU A 568 -3.49 -3.20 6.86
CA LEU A 568 -3.54 -1.81 7.33
C LEU A 568 -4.57 -1.62 8.47
N GLY A 569 -5.70 -2.31 8.38
CA GLY A 569 -6.71 -2.33 9.44
C GLY A 569 -6.22 -3.03 10.71
N ILE A 570 -5.55 -4.17 10.56
CA ILE A 570 -4.91 -4.92 11.66
C ILE A 570 -3.86 -4.05 12.35
N PHE A 571 -2.99 -3.39 11.61
CA PHE A 571 -1.95 -2.51 12.19
C PHE A 571 -2.56 -1.37 13.00
N GLY A 572 -3.63 -0.75 12.51
CA GLY A 572 -4.34 0.29 13.25
C GLY A 572 -4.95 -0.26 14.53
N ARG A 573 -5.69 -1.37 14.45
CA ARG A 573 -6.39 -1.99 15.60
C ARG A 573 -5.45 -2.56 16.66
N GLU A 574 -4.37 -3.21 16.23
CA GLU A 574 -3.40 -3.89 17.10
C GLU A 574 -2.29 -2.97 17.62
N ARG A 575 -2.38 -1.67 17.31
CA ARG A 575 -1.41 -0.65 17.72
C ARG A 575 -0.02 -1.02 17.21
N VAL A 576 0.19 -1.07 15.91
CA VAL A 576 1.56 -0.96 15.37
C VAL A 576 1.94 0.51 15.36
N ASP A 577 3.18 0.85 15.74
CA ASP A 577 3.61 2.24 15.83
C ASP A 577 4.26 2.72 14.52
N LEU A 578 4.90 1.83 13.76
CA LEU A 578 5.47 2.11 12.44
C LEU A 578 5.44 0.85 11.58
N ALA A 579 5.07 0.96 10.31
CA ALA A 579 5.18 -0.15 9.37
C ALA A 579 5.49 0.33 7.96
N THR A 580 6.31 -0.41 7.24
CA THR A 580 6.70 -0.08 5.87
C THR A 580 6.57 -1.30 4.96
N LEU A 581 5.74 -1.20 3.91
CA LEU A 581 5.57 -2.24 2.88
C LEU A 581 6.86 -2.38 2.07
N TRP A 582 7.42 -3.58 1.95
CA TRP A 582 8.56 -3.86 1.08
C TRP A 582 8.14 -4.03 -0.37
N GLY A 583 8.82 -3.35 -1.31
CA GLY A 583 8.45 -3.36 -2.73
C GLY A 583 7.13 -2.63 -2.98
N PRO A 584 7.14 -1.28 -2.97
CA PRO A 584 5.93 -0.47 -3.12
C PRO A 584 5.20 -0.82 -4.43
N PRO A 585 3.86 -0.81 -4.43
CA PRO A 585 3.11 -1.00 -5.65
C PRO A 585 3.34 0.17 -6.61
N GLU A 586 3.30 -0.10 -7.90
CA GLU A 586 3.23 0.97 -8.90
C GLU A 586 1.93 1.78 -8.72
N PHE A 587 1.92 3.03 -9.19
CA PHE A 587 0.80 3.96 -9.04
C PHE A 587 -0.57 3.38 -9.43
N SER A 588 -0.62 2.58 -10.49
CA SER A 588 -1.85 1.99 -11.05
C SER A 588 -2.20 0.59 -10.52
N GLN A 589 -1.33 -0.02 -9.72
CA GLN A 589 -1.55 -1.38 -9.24
C GLN A 589 -2.63 -1.42 -8.14
N PRO A 590 -3.40 -2.53 -8.04
CA PRO A 590 -4.38 -2.74 -6.97
C PRO A 590 -3.82 -2.54 -5.55
N GLY A 591 -2.57 -2.91 -5.29
CA GLY A 591 -1.91 -2.66 -4.01
C GLY A 591 -1.89 -1.18 -3.61
N ALA A 592 -1.73 -0.26 -4.57
CA ALA A 592 -1.81 1.18 -4.31
C ALA A 592 -3.24 1.63 -3.97
N MET A 593 -4.26 0.98 -4.56
CA MET A 593 -5.67 1.24 -4.23
C MET A 593 -6.01 0.87 -2.78
N ALA A 594 -5.38 -0.17 -2.23
CA ALA A 594 -5.54 -0.51 -0.82
C ALA A 594 -5.08 0.63 0.10
N PHE A 595 -3.96 1.30 -0.22
CA PHE A 595 -3.52 2.50 0.53
C PHE A 595 -4.45 3.69 0.28
N ARG A 596 -4.90 3.92 -0.96
CA ARG A 596 -5.85 5.00 -1.26
C ARG A 596 -7.14 4.86 -0.46
N MET A 597 -7.66 3.64 -0.27
CA MET A 597 -8.84 3.41 0.57
C MET A 597 -8.65 3.93 2.01
N TYR A 598 -7.43 3.94 2.56
CA TYR A 598 -7.15 4.51 3.89
C TYR A 598 -6.65 5.95 3.88
N ARG A 599 -6.08 6.44 2.78
CA ARG A 599 -5.28 7.68 2.77
C ARG A 599 -5.77 8.75 1.79
N ASN A 600 -6.61 8.38 0.84
CA ASN A 600 -7.12 9.25 -0.22
C ASN A 600 -8.35 8.61 -0.92
N TYR A 601 -9.36 8.17 -0.16
CA TYR A 601 -10.42 7.33 -0.73
C TYR A 601 -11.36 8.07 -1.68
N ASP A 602 -11.38 9.40 -1.61
CA ASP A 602 -12.21 10.29 -2.40
C ASP A 602 -11.44 11.05 -3.49
N GLY A 603 -10.12 10.87 -3.56
CA GLY A 603 -9.24 11.54 -4.51
C GLY A 603 -8.93 13.01 -4.18
N VAL A 604 -9.47 13.58 -3.09
CA VAL A 604 -9.19 14.96 -2.65
C VAL A 604 -8.49 15.02 -1.30
N GLY A 605 -8.19 13.87 -0.71
CA GLY A 605 -7.35 13.75 0.47
C GLY A 605 -8.11 13.51 1.78
N ASP A 606 -9.34 13.00 1.76
CA ASP A 606 -9.91 12.46 2.99
C ASP A 606 -9.27 11.10 3.34
N MET A 607 -9.19 10.80 4.63
CA MET A 607 -8.47 9.64 5.18
C MET A 607 -9.38 8.81 6.08
N PHE A 608 -9.03 7.55 6.29
CA PHE A 608 -9.58 6.76 7.38
C PHE A 608 -9.27 7.41 8.74
N GLY A 609 -10.14 7.17 9.72
CA GLY A 609 -10.04 7.79 11.02
C GLY A 609 -8.74 7.47 11.76
N ASN A 610 -8.35 8.36 12.67
CA ASN A 610 -7.10 8.25 13.43
C ASN A 610 -7.30 7.82 14.89
N VAL A 611 -8.56 7.64 15.32
CA VAL A 611 -8.89 7.04 16.62
C VAL A 611 -9.63 5.73 16.36
N SER A 612 -8.92 4.60 16.47
CA SER A 612 -9.53 3.28 16.39
C SER A 612 -10.58 3.13 17.49
N VAL A 613 -11.69 2.47 17.17
CA VAL A 613 -12.74 2.07 18.10
C VAL A 613 -13.01 0.57 17.95
N HIS A 614 -13.77 -0.01 18.87
CA HIS A 614 -14.14 -1.42 18.78
C HIS A 614 -14.93 -1.71 17.50
N ALA A 615 -14.45 -2.67 16.70
CA ALA A 615 -15.14 -3.22 15.55
C ALA A 615 -14.89 -4.72 15.47
N ALA A 616 -15.95 -5.50 15.26
CA ALA A 616 -15.87 -6.96 15.23
C ALA A 616 -16.76 -7.55 14.14
N SER A 617 -16.27 -8.65 13.57
CA SER A 617 -17.01 -9.52 12.66
C SER A 617 -17.15 -10.90 13.30
N THR A 618 -18.31 -11.54 13.18
CA THR A 618 -18.45 -12.93 13.63
C THR A 618 -17.68 -13.92 12.75
N ASN A 619 -17.21 -13.48 11.57
CA ASN A 619 -16.27 -14.24 10.73
C ASN A 619 -15.38 -13.29 9.90
N GLN A 620 -14.29 -12.83 10.52
CA GLN A 620 -13.32 -11.91 9.90
C GLN A 620 -12.54 -12.51 8.71
N ASP A 621 -12.56 -13.84 8.55
CA ASP A 621 -11.95 -14.52 7.40
C ASP A 621 -12.80 -14.35 6.13
N GLN A 622 -14.11 -14.15 6.28
CA GLN A 622 -15.02 -13.86 5.17
C GLN A 622 -15.21 -12.36 4.96
N LEU A 623 -15.49 -11.63 6.03
CA LEU A 623 -15.82 -10.21 5.98
C LEU A 623 -15.17 -9.50 7.17
N ALA A 624 -14.08 -8.78 6.90
CA ALA A 624 -13.40 -8.00 7.93
C ALA A 624 -14.02 -6.61 8.07
N ILE A 625 -13.99 -6.06 9.29
CA ILE A 625 -14.40 -4.68 9.57
C ILE A 625 -13.37 -4.01 10.49
N TYR A 626 -13.03 -2.76 10.16
CA TYR A 626 -12.24 -1.87 11.00
C TYR A 626 -12.97 -0.54 11.11
N ALA A 627 -12.96 0.10 12.27
CA ALA A 627 -13.63 1.36 12.49
C ALA A 627 -12.72 2.37 13.20
N ALA A 628 -12.80 3.63 12.77
CA ALA A 628 -12.09 4.73 13.42
C ALA A 628 -12.81 6.06 13.25
N GLU A 629 -12.69 6.93 14.24
CA GLU A 629 -13.20 8.30 14.20
C GLU A 629 -12.14 9.29 13.72
N GLN A 630 -12.59 10.32 13.00
CA GLN A 630 -11.85 11.55 12.71
C GLN A 630 -12.78 12.75 12.92
N GLY A 631 -12.60 13.45 14.04
CA GLY A 631 -13.53 14.50 14.44
C GLY A 631 -14.95 13.94 14.58
N PRO A 632 -15.95 14.49 13.88
CA PRO A 632 -17.34 14.00 13.92
C PRO A 632 -17.60 12.80 12.99
N THR A 633 -16.63 12.36 12.19
CA THR A 633 -16.84 11.32 11.18
C THR A 633 -16.39 9.95 11.69
N LEU A 634 -17.29 8.98 11.69
CA LEU A 634 -16.98 7.56 11.85
C LEU A 634 -16.71 6.95 10.47
N THR A 635 -15.52 6.39 10.30
CA THR A 635 -15.13 5.66 9.08
C THR A 635 -15.16 4.16 9.36
N LEU A 636 -15.81 3.41 8.47
CA LEU A 636 -15.90 1.96 8.51
C LEU A 636 -15.22 1.39 7.28
N MET A 637 -14.17 0.59 7.47
CA MET A 637 -13.51 -0.16 6.40
C MET A 637 -13.99 -1.60 6.42
N ILE A 638 -14.69 -2.05 5.39
CA ILE A 638 -15.24 -3.40 5.27
C ILE A 638 -14.58 -4.11 4.07
N ILE A 639 -14.08 -5.32 4.29
CA ILE A 639 -13.34 -6.08 3.28
C ILE A 639 -13.99 -7.45 3.10
N ASN A 640 -14.66 -7.64 1.96
CA ASN A 640 -15.20 -8.95 1.60
C ASN A 640 -14.09 -9.78 0.94
N LYS A 641 -13.64 -10.80 1.65
CA LYS A 641 -12.56 -11.73 1.25
C LYS A 641 -13.08 -12.94 0.48
N THR A 642 -14.39 -13.03 0.26
CA THR A 642 -15.03 -14.15 -0.44
C THR A 642 -15.21 -13.87 -1.93
N LYS A 643 -15.51 -14.92 -2.68
CA LYS A 643 -15.88 -14.84 -4.10
C LYS A 643 -17.37 -14.54 -4.32
N ASP A 644 -18.13 -14.46 -3.24
CA ASP A 644 -19.57 -14.22 -3.26
C ASP A 644 -19.89 -12.82 -2.72
N ALA A 645 -20.97 -12.21 -3.21
CA ALA A 645 -21.52 -11.04 -2.57
C ALA A 645 -22.15 -11.43 -1.23
N LEU A 646 -21.89 -10.67 -0.17
CA LEU A 646 -22.39 -10.93 1.17
C LEU A 646 -23.39 -9.85 1.57
N ILE A 647 -24.59 -10.24 2.03
CA ILE A 647 -25.50 -9.33 2.73
C ILE A 647 -25.29 -9.48 4.23
N SER A 648 -24.91 -8.38 4.89
CA SER A 648 -24.55 -8.37 6.31
C SER A 648 -25.15 -7.15 7.01
N THR A 649 -25.50 -7.33 8.28
CA THR A 649 -25.90 -6.23 9.17
C THR A 649 -24.67 -5.68 9.86
N VAL A 650 -24.56 -4.34 9.88
CA VAL A 650 -23.62 -3.57 10.69
C VAL A 650 -24.41 -2.94 11.82
N THR A 651 -24.15 -3.37 13.05
CA THR A 651 -24.73 -2.78 14.25
C THR A 651 -23.84 -1.66 14.76
N LEU A 652 -24.43 -0.51 15.10
CA LEU A 652 -23.74 0.63 15.68
C LEU A 652 -24.19 0.84 17.11
N SER A 653 -23.23 1.16 17.99
CA SER A 653 -23.49 1.50 19.38
C SER A 653 -22.60 2.66 19.82
N GLY A 654 -23.13 3.50 20.72
CA GLY A 654 -22.45 4.71 21.20
C GLY A 654 -22.36 5.86 20.19
N PHE A 655 -22.90 5.71 18.97
CA PHE A 655 -22.79 6.67 17.88
C PHE A 655 -24.16 7.25 17.51
N ASN A 656 -24.27 8.58 17.43
CA ASN A 656 -25.51 9.24 17.06
C ASN A 656 -25.67 9.30 15.53
N ALA A 657 -26.27 8.25 14.97
CA ALA A 657 -26.57 8.17 13.54
C ALA A 657 -27.99 8.61 13.17
N ALA A 658 -28.73 9.30 14.05
CA ALA A 658 -30.10 9.69 13.75
C ALA A 658 -30.17 10.55 12.47
N ALA A 659 -30.83 10.02 11.42
CA ALA A 659 -30.94 10.61 10.08
C ALA A 659 -29.62 10.78 9.29
N ALA A 660 -28.54 10.09 9.67
CA ALA A 660 -27.27 10.16 8.95
C ALA A 660 -27.27 9.33 7.66
N THR A 661 -26.61 9.84 6.62
CA THR A 661 -26.19 9.04 5.46
C THR A 661 -24.69 8.79 5.51
N GLY A 662 -24.30 7.55 5.19
CA GLY A 662 -22.90 7.15 5.02
C GLY A 662 -22.48 7.33 3.57
N LYS A 663 -21.43 8.11 3.31
CA LYS A 663 -20.82 8.18 1.99
C LYS A 663 -20.06 6.89 1.71
N VAL A 664 -20.37 6.22 0.61
CA VAL A 664 -19.81 4.90 0.29
C VAL A 664 -18.78 5.00 -0.83
N TYR A 665 -17.57 4.52 -0.55
CA TYR A 665 -16.47 4.44 -1.52
C TYR A 665 -16.07 2.98 -1.67
N ARG A 666 -15.90 2.51 -2.90
CA ARG A 666 -15.65 1.10 -3.17
C ARG A 666 -14.54 0.86 -4.18
N TYR A 667 -13.67 -0.08 -3.86
CA TYR A 667 -12.72 -0.69 -4.78
C TYR A 667 -13.07 -2.17 -4.98
N SER A 668 -13.26 -2.59 -6.23
CA SER A 668 -13.61 -3.97 -6.59
C SER A 668 -13.36 -4.24 -8.07
N VAL A 669 -13.65 -5.48 -8.49
CA VAL A 669 -13.65 -5.92 -9.90
C VAL A 669 -14.53 -5.06 -10.82
N ALA A 670 -15.50 -4.33 -10.28
CA ALA A 670 -16.34 -3.42 -11.07
C ALA A 670 -15.53 -2.27 -11.69
N ASN A 671 -14.46 -1.83 -11.00
CA ASN A 671 -13.51 -0.88 -11.53
C ASN A 671 -12.15 -1.02 -10.83
N LEU A 672 -11.23 -1.75 -11.44
CA LEU A 672 -9.90 -1.95 -10.86
C LEU A 672 -8.95 -0.76 -11.05
N ASN A 673 -9.37 0.26 -11.80
CA ASN A 673 -8.58 1.45 -12.07
C ASN A 673 -8.92 2.64 -11.15
N ALA A 674 -9.99 2.55 -10.36
CA ALA A 674 -10.41 3.65 -9.50
C ALA A 674 -11.27 3.19 -8.33
N ILE A 675 -11.24 3.97 -7.25
CA ILE A 675 -12.25 3.91 -6.20
C ILE A 675 -13.51 4.62 -6.71
N VAL A 676 -14.66 3.95 -6.58
CA VAL A 676 -15.95 4.46 -7.06
C VAL A 676 -16.74 5.01 -5.89
N ARG A 677 -17.28 6.23 -6.05
CA ARG A 677 -18.29 6.79 -5.14
C ARG A 677 -19.65 6.19 -5.48
N GLU A 678 -20.14 5.35 -4.58
CA GLU A 678 -21.40 4.62 -4.72
C GLU A 678 -22.59 5.45 -4.24
N ALA A 679 -23.81 4.91 -4.28
CA ALA A 679 -24.95 5.55 -3.61
C ALA A 679 -24.74 5.60 -2.08
N ASP A 680 -25.25 6.66 -1.45
CA ASP A 680 -25.20 6.82 0.01
C ASP A 680 -25.93 5.69 0.74
N GLN A 681 -25.34 5.20 1.82
CA GLN A 681 -25.97 4.23 2.71
C GLN A 681 -26.82 4.97 3.73
N VAL A 682 -28.11 4.65 3.82
CA VAL A 682 -28.94 5.13 4.93
C VAL A 682 -28.48 4.45 6.21
N VAL A 683 -28.18 5.24 7.25
CA VAL A 683 -27.72 4.75 8.56
C VAL A 683 -28.77 5.12 9.61
N SER A 684 -29.15 4.15 10.44
CA SER A 684 -30.00 4.39 11.60
C SER A 684 -29.17 4.33 12.88
N GLU A 685 -29.73 4.73 14.02
CA GLU A 685 -29.09 4.56 15.33
C GLU A 685 -28.67 3.11 15.62
N ALA A 686 -29.44 2.13 15.12
CA ALA A 686 -29.11 0.70 15.28
C ALA A 686 -28.08 0.20 14.26
N GLY A 687 -27.69 1.04 13.29
CA GLY A 687 -26.85 0.68 12.15
C GLY A 687 -27.64 0.44 10.86
N PHE A 688 -27.23 -0.52 10.04
CA PHE A 688 -27.79 -0.78 8.72
C PHE A 688 -27.53 -2.22 8.23
N THR A 689 -28.28 -2.66 7.22
CA THR A 689 -28.01 -3.91 6.49
C THR A 689 -27.77 -3.57 5.03
N THR A 690 -26.69 -4.10 4.45
CA THR A 690 -26.33 -3.82 3.05
C THR A 690 -25.56 -4.98 2.43
N THR A 691 -25.40 -4.93 1.11
CA THR A 691 -24.64 -5.91 0.35
C THR A 691 -23.21 -5.42 0.10
N PHE A 692 -22.24 -6.24 0.47
CA PHE A 692 -20.82 -6.07 0.17
C PHE A 692 -20.45 -6.99 -1.01
N PRO A 693 -20.10 -6.43 -2.19
CA PRO A 693 -19.73 -7.24 -3.36
C PRO A 693 -18.59 -8.21 -3.08
N ALA A 694 -18.55 -9.31 -3.82
CA ALA A 694 -17.42 -10.24 -3.79
C ALA A 694 -16.08 -9.52 -3.97
N SER A 695 -15.06 -9.97 -3.24
CA SER A 695 -13.67 -9.48 -3.39
C SER A 695 -13.61 -7.96 -3.46
N SER A 696 -14.08 -7.28 -2.42
CA SER A 696 -14.20 -5.82 -2.43
C SER A 696 -13.71 -5.17 -1.15
N ILE A 697 -13.26 -3.92 -1.28
CA ILE A 697 -12.94 -3.02 -0.18
C ILE A 697 -13.97 -1.91 -0.23
N THR A 698 -14.76 -1.76 0.83
CA THR A 698 -15.79 -0.72 0.94
C THR A 698 -15.49 0.15 2.16
N LEU A 699 -15.34 1.45 1.95
CA LEU A 699 -15.29 2.44 3.02
C LEU A 699 -16.65 3.16 3.11
N ILE A 700 -17.18 3.26 4.32
CA ILE A 700 -18.39 4.03 4.62
C ILE A 700 -18.01 5.12 5.63
N ALA A 701 -18.13 6.38 5.24
CA ALA A 701 -17.90 7.53 6.11
C ALA A 701 -19.26 8.09 6.57
N VAL A 702 -19.54 7.98 7.87
CA VAL A 702 -20.77 8.42 8.52
C VAL A 702 -20.48 9.62 9.40
N ALA A 703 -21.07 10.77 9.11
CA ALA A 703 -20.92 11.97 9.92
C ALA A 703 -21.93 11.96 11.09
N ASP A 704 -21.47 12.22 12.31
CA ASP A 704 -22.33 12.66 13.40
C ASP A 704 -22.66 14.13 13.16
N LEU A 705 -23.84 14.40 12.60
CA LEU A 705 -24.27 15.75 12.22
C LEU A 705 -24.34 16.71 13.41
N ALA A 706 -24.68 16.22 14.61
CA ALA A 706 -24.73 17.04 15.81
C ALA A 706 -23.33 17.43 16.29
N ALA A 707 -22.38 16.49 16.27
CA ALA A 707 -20.98 16.77 16.56
C ALA A 707 -20.33 17.65 15.48
N ALA A 708 -20.67 17.43 14.21
CA ALA A 708 -20.21 18.24 13.08
C ALA A 708 -20.71 19.68 13.20
N ALA A 709 -22.00 19.87 13.56
CA ALA A 709 -22.59 21.17 13.83
C ALA A 709 -21.84 21.88 14.95
N THR A 710 -21.57 21.18 16.06
CA THR A 710 -20.83 21.73 17.22
C THR A 710 -19.41 22.16 16.83
N THR A 711 -18.72 21.33 16.06
CA THR A 711 -17.37 21.62 15.54
C THR A 711 -17.39 22.86 14.64
N LEU A 712 -18.39 22.95 13.74
CA LEU A 712 -18.50 24.05 12.79
C LEU A 712 -18.92 25.37 13.45
N ILE A 713 -19.82 25.34 14.43
CA ILE A 713 -20.15 26.50 15.26
C ILE A 713 -18.87 27.02 15.92
N THR A 714 -18.10 26.13 16.55
CA THR A 714 -16.85 26.49 17.22
C THR A 714 -15.84 27.09 16.23
N HIS A 715 -15.67 26.48 15.06
CA HIS A 715 -14.84 27.01 13.98
C HIS A 715 -15.24 28.43 13.55
N TYR A 716 -16.53 28.74 13.47
CA TYR A 716 -17.00 30.09 13.10
C TYR A 716 -16.69 31.12 14.20
N TYR A 717 -16.86 30.77 15.47
CA TYR A 717 -16.45 31.64 16.59
C TYR A 717 -14.94 31.89 16.57
N VAL A 718 -14.13 30.85 16.39
CA VAL A 718 -12.66 30.99 16.41
C VAL A 718 -12.14 31.74 15.17
N SER A 719 -12.58 31.37 13.96
CA SER A 719 -12.10 31.99 12.72
C SER A 719 -12.58 33.43 12.53
N ILE A 720 -13.78 33.78 13.03
CA ILE A 720 -14.34 35.13 12.86
C ILE A 720 -14.08 36.00 14.09
N LEU A 721 -14.26 35.49 15.30
CA LEU A 721 -14.20 36.28 16.55
C LEU A 721 -12.93 36.05 17.38
N GLU A 722 -12.06 35.10 16.99
CA GLU A 722 -10.83 34.73 17.72
C GLU A 722 -11.07 34.30 19.18
N ARG A 723 -12.21 33.65 19.44
CA ARG A 723 -12.55 33.07 20.74
C ARG A 723 -13.41 31.83 20.60
N GLU A 724 -13.47 31.04 21.66
CA GLU A 724 -14.44 29.95 21.80
C GLU A 724 -15.87 30.50 22.03
N PRO A 725 -16.91 29.74 21.64
CA PRO A 725 -18.28 30.09 21.97
C PRO A 725 -18.52 30.02 23.48
N GLU A 726 -19.27 30.97 24.00
CA GLU A 726 -19.86 30.85 25.33
C GLU A 726 -20.97 29.77 25.36
N PRO A 727 -21.24 29.12 26.51
CA PRO A 727 -22.20 28.01 26.57
C PRO A 727 -23.59 28.34 26.01
N ASP A 728 -24.12 29.54 26.31
CA ASP A 728 -25.44 29.97 25.84
C ASP A 728 -25.44 30.24 24.32
N GLY A 729 -24.34 30.79 23.79
CA GLY A 729 -24.17 31.06 22.36
C GLY A 729 -24.06 29.76 21.56
N LEU A 730 -23.28 28.78 22.05
CA LEU A 730 -23.22 27.44 21.47
C LEU A 730 -24.59 26.76 21.46
N ALA A 731 -25.28 26.77 22.61
CA ALA A 731 -26.60 26.16 22.77
C ALA A 731 -27.66 26.79 21.86
N PHE A 732 -27.62 28.12 21.67
CA PHE A 732 -28.52 28.83 20.76
C PHE A 732 -28.38 28.33 19.32
N TRP A 733 -27.15 28.26 18.80
CA TRP A 733 -26.91 27.83 17.43
C TRP A 733 -27.20 26.34 17.23
N GLN A 734 -26.87 25.50 18.20
CA GLN A 734 -27.24 24.07 18.18
C GLN A 734 -28.76 23.89 18.11
N ALA A 735 -29.52 24.65 18.91
CA ALA A 735 -30.98 24.60 18.89
C ALA A 735 -31.57 25.07 17.54
N LEU A 736 -30.96 26.10 16.93
CA LEU A 736 -31.40 26.59 15.62
C LEU A 736 -31.14 25.59 14.49
N ILE A 737 -30.01 24.88 14.54
CA ILE A 737 -29.71 23.79 13.59
C ILE A 737 -30.74 22.67 13.77
N ALA A 738 -30.93 22.18 15.00
CA ALA A 738 -31.88 21.09 15.28
C ALA A 738 -33.32 21.43 14.85
N ASP A 739 -33.76 22.68 15.06
CA ASP A 739 -35.08 23.14 14.59
C ASP A 739 -35.17 23.22 13.05
N THR A 740 -34.07 23.60 12.38
CA THR A 740 -34.00 23.66 10.91
C THR A 740 -34.06 22.27 10.30
N GLU A 741 -33.32 21.32 10.87
CA GLU A 741 -33.36 19.90 10.50
C GLU A 741 -34.76 19.30 10.73
N ALA A 742 -35.39 19.58 11.88
CA ALA A 742 -36.74 19.11 12.18
C ALA A 742 -37.81 19.62 11.19
N ARG A 743 -37.55 20.75 10.53
CA ARG A 743 -38.41 21.31 9.47
C ARG A 743 -38.07 20.80 8.06
N GLY A 744 -36.98 20.04 7.91
CA GLY A 744 -36.48 19.57 6.61
C GLY A 744 -35.92 20.68 5.72
N GLU A 745 -35.43 21.76 6.34
CA GLU A 745 -34.78 22.89 5.65
C GLU A 745 -33.26 22.69 5.54
N ASP A 746 -32.61 23.44 4.64
CA ASP A 746 -31.16 23.35 4.42
C ASP A 746 -30.39 24.01 5.58
N VAL A 747 -29.66 23.19 6.36
CA VAL A 747 -28.86 23.64 7.52
C VAL A 747 -27.79 24.66 7.11
N LYS A 748 -27.34 24.68 5.85
CA LYS A 748 -26.37 25.67 5.34
C LYS A 748 -26.87 27.10 5.56
N ASP A 749 -28.17 27.32 5.54
CA ASP A 749 -28.74 28.65 5.78
C ASP A 749 -28.52 29.13 7.22
N VAL A 750 -28.40 28.23 8.20
CA VAL A 750 -28.04 28.60 9.58
C VAL A 750 -26.61 29.11 9.63
N PHE A 751 -25.67 28.41 8.97
CA PHE A 751 -24.27 28.84 8.90
C PHE A 751 -24.08 30.12 8.09
N ARG A 752 -24.86 30.32 7.01
CA ARG A 752 -24.87 31.60 6.28
C ARG A 752 -25.31 32.75 7.17
N ARG A 753 -26.38 32.57 7.95
CA ARG A 753 -26.87 33.57 8.91
C ARG A 753 -25.88 33.82 10.04
N MET A 754 -25.21 32.78 10.53
CA MET A 754 -24.19 32.90 11.57
C MET A 754 -23.01 33.74 11.11
N ALA A 755 -22.48 33.47 9.92
CA ALA A 755 -21.40 34.26 9.35
C ALA A 755 -21.82 35.73 9.17
N ASP A 756 -22.99 35.98 8.57
CA ASP A 756 -23.52 37.34 8.41
C ASP A 756 -23.65 38.06 9.76
N PHE A 757 -24.15 37.37 10.78
CA PHE A 757 -24.25 37.91 12.14
C PHE A 757 -22.88 38.24 12.75
N PHE A 758 -21.89 37.35 12.63
CA PHE A 758 -20.57 37.56 13.23
C PHE A 758 -19.74 38.62 12.49
N PHE A 759 -19.66 38.57 11.16
CA PHE A 759 -18.90 39.56 10.39
C PHE A 759 -19.47 40.98 10.50
N ASN A 760 -20.77 41.13 10.80
CA ASN A 760 -21.42 42.42 11.04
C ASN A 760 -21.58 42.77 12.53
N SER A 761 -21.10 41.92 13.45
CA SER A 761 -21.22 42.16 14.88
C SER A 761 -20.37 43.36 15.32
N SER A 762 -20.78 44.03 16.40
CA SER A 762 -19.97 45.08 17.01
C SER A 762 -18.62 44.56 17.49
N GLU A 763 -18.55 43.28 17.88
CA GLU A 763 -17.34 42.59 18.28
C GLU A 763 -16.34 42.51 17.12
N TYR A 764 -16.76 42.01 15.95
CA TYR A 764 -15.88 41.94 14.78
C TYR A 764 -15.47 43.32 14.26
N VAL A 765 -16.43 44.25 14.19
CA VAL A 765 -16.17 45.63 13.72
C VAL A 765 -15.15 46.34 14.62
N ALA A 766 -15.20 46.11 15.93
CA ALA A 766 -14.25 46.70 16.88
C ALA A 766 -12.80 46.23 16.68
N ARG A 767 -12.58 45.09 16.00
CA ARG A 767 -11.23 44.58 15.67
C ARG A 767 -10.54 45.42 14.60
N ASN A 768 -11.26 46.24 13.85
CA ASN A 768 -10.74 47.12 12.81
C ASN A 768 -9.80 46.38 11.82
N THR A 769 -10.23 45.20 11.36
CA THR A 769 -9.44 44.33 10.47
C THR A 769 -9.08 45.04 9.17
N THR A 770 -7.87 44.84 8.68
CA THR A 770 -7.47 45.25 7.32
C THR A 770 -8.21 44.43 6.27
N ASP A 771 -8.26 44.91 5.02
CA ASP A 771 -8.89 44.16 3.93
C ASP A 771 -8.23 42.79 3.72
N ARG A 772 -6.89 42.71 3.86
CA ARG A 772 -6.17 41.43 3.81
C ARG A 772 -6.63 40.47 4.90
N GLN A 773 -6.69 40.94 6.15
CA GLN A 773 -7.17 40.10 7.26
C GLN A 773 -8.62 39.69 7.08
N PHE A 774 -9.48 40.59 6.58
CA PHE A 774 -10.86 40.27 6.26
C PHE A 774 -10.97 39.13 5.23
N ILE A 775 -10.24 39.21 4.12
CA ILE A 775 -10.21 38.15 3.10
C ILE A 775 -9.65 36.84 3.68
N THR A 776 -8.53 36.89 4.41
CA THR A 776 -7.99 35.69 5.10
C THR A 776 -9.03 35.05 6.01
N ASN A 777 -9.75 35.84 6.82
CA ASN A 777 -10.82 35.31 7.68
C ASN A 777 -11.92 34.63 6.85
N LEU A 778 -12.33 35.17 5.69
CA LEU A 778 -13.32 34.51 4.82
C LEU A 778 -12.83 33.15 4.32
N TYR A 779 -11.58 33.05 3.86
CA TYR A 779 -10.99 31.78 3.40
C TYR A 779 -10.90 30.76 4.53
N LEU A 780 -10.46 31.17 5.72
CA LEU A 780 -10.38 30.30 6.89
C LEU A 780 -11.78 29.84 7.33
N THR A 781 -12.76 30.74 7.39
CA THR A 781 -14.13 30.42 7.81
C THR A 781 -14.81 29.47 6.84
N PHE A 782 -14.81 29.78 5.54
CA PHE A 782 -15.66 29.07 4.57
C PHE A 782 -14.96 27.90 3.88
N PHE A 783 -13.63 27.88 3.82
CA PHE A 783 -12.86 26.87 3.08
C PHE A 783 -11.80 26.16 3.94
N GLN A 784 -11.64 26.54 5.21
CA GLN A 784 -10.67 25.96 6.14
C GLN A 784 -9.22 25.98 5.63
N ARG A 785 -8.86 27.03 4.88
CA ARG A 785 -7.49 27.24 4.35
C ARG A 785 -7.16 28.72 4.27
N GLU A 786 -5.88 29.04 4.14
CA GLU A 786 -5.42 30.37 3.76
C GLU A 786 -5.68 30.62 2.25
N PRO A 787 -5.85 31.89 1.82
CA PRO A 787 -5.91 32.21 0.40
C PRO A 787 -4.56 31.98 -0.27
N ASP A 788 -4.60 31.43 -1.47
CA ASP A 788 -3.46 31.49 -2.39
C ASP A 788 -3.20 32.94 -2.85
N GLU A 789 -2.02 33.17 -3.41
CA GLU A 789 -1.54 34.51 -3.73
C GLU A 789 -2.43 35.20 -4.80
N GLU A 790 -2.91 34.45 -5.78
CA GLU A 790 -3.78 34.96 -6.85
C GLU A 790 -5.19 35.29 -6.33
N GLY A 791 -5.80 34.38 -5.56
CA GLY A 791 -7.10 34.57 -4.95
C GLY A 791 -7.11 35.77 -4.01
N LEU A 792 -6.09 35.91 -3.16
CA LEU A 792 -5.96 37.06 -2.27
C LEU A 792 -5.84 38.38 -3.07
N ALA A 793 -5.01 38.40 -4.11
CA ALA A 793 -4.84 39.58 -4.95
C ALA A 793 -6.15 39.99 -5.64
N PHE A 794 -6.91 39.03 -6.16
CA PHE A 794 -8.20 39.27 -6.80
C PHE A 794 -9.19 39.95 -5.85
N TRP A 795 -9.38 39.41 -4.64
CA TRP A 795 -10.35 39.98 -3.70
C TRP A 795 -9.93 41.34 -3.15
N LEU A 796 -8.63 41.57 -2.94
CA LEU A 796 -8.11 42.87 -2.56
C LEU A 796 -8.36 43.93 -3.64
N ASP A 797 -8.25 43.57 -4.91
CA ASP A 797 -8.57 44.48 -6.04
C ASP A 797 -10.08 44.82 -6.08
N ARG A 798 -10.96 43.84 -5.82
CA ARG A 798 -12.41 44.09 -5.72
C ARG A 798 -12.75 45.09 -4.61
N LEU A 799 -12.15 44.94 -3.43
CA LEU A 799 -12.31 45.88 -2.31
C LEU A 799 -11.75 47.27 -2.66
N ALA A 800 -10.58 47.33 -3.31
CA ALA A 800 -9.97 48.58 -3.76
C ALA A 800 -10.82 49.33 -4.81
N GLN A 801 -11.61 48.60 -5.61
CA GLN A 801 -12.57 49.14 -6.57
C GLN A 801 -13.89 49.61 -5.93
N GLY A 802 -14.04 49.46 -4.62
CA GLY A 802 -15.18 49.96 -3.86
C GLY A 802 -16.30 48.94 -3.62
N ASP A 803 -16.08 47.66 -3.91
CA ASP A 803 -17.02 46.62 -3.48
C ASP A 803 -17.10 46.60 -1.95
N PRO A 804 -18.31 46.59 -1.36
CA PRO A 804 -18.45 46.50 0.08
C PRO A 804 -18.09 45.08 0.55
N ARG A 805 -17.48 44.99 1.75
CA ARG A 805 -17.08 43.73 2.38
C ARG A 805 -18.19 42.68 2.43
N ASN A 806 -19.44 43.07 2.70
CA ASN A 806 -20.57 42.15 2.71
C ASN A 806 -20.90 41.56 1.33
N SER A 807 -20.70 42.33 0.25
CA SER A 807 -20.83 41.79 -1.11
C SER A 807 -19.74 40.77 -1.38
N VAL A 808 -18.50 41.04 -0.97
CA VAL A 808 -17.41 40.05 -1.09
C VAL A 808 -17.71 38.78 -0.30
N MET A 809 -18.13 38.89 0.97
CA MET A 809 -18.54 37.73 1.78
C MET A 809 -19.66 36.92 1.14
N THR A 810 -20.64 37.58 0.49
CA THR A 810 -21.73 36.90 -0.22
C THR A 810 -21.20 35.97 -1.31
N PHE A 811 -20.12 36.33 -2.01
CA PHE A 811 -19.53 35.42 -3.00
C PHE A 811 -18.98 34.14 -2.37
N PHE A 812 -18.43 34.20 -1.15
CA PHE A 812 -17.95 33.01 -0.44
C PHE A 812 -19.13 32.14 0.04
N LEU A 813 -20.17 32.76 0.62
CA LEU A 813 -21.37 32.08 1.16
C LEU A 813 -22.17 31.27 0.12
N TYR A 814 -22.00 31.59 -1.15
CA TYR A 814 -22.69 30.95 -2.27
C TYR A 814 -21.71 30.38 -3.31
N SER A 815 -20.42 30.26 -2.96
CA SER A 815 -19.45 29.61 -3.84
C SER A 815 -19.67 28.09 -3.86
N GLN A 816 -19.24 27.45 -4.96
CA GLN A 816 -19.21 25.99 -5.03
C GLN A 816 -18.27 25.41 -3.96
N GLU A 817 -17.14 26.08 -3.68
CA GLU A 817 -16.18 25.65 -2.67
C GLU A 817 -16.80 25.61 -1.25
N PHE A 818 -17.69 26.54 -0.90
CA PHE A 818 -18.43 26.49 0.36
C PHE A 818 -19.43 25.33 0.38
N LEU A 819 -20.13 25.09 -0.74
CA LEU A 819 -21.03 23.92 -0.83
C LEU A 819 -20.27 22.62 -0.65
N ASP A 820 -19.10 22.48 -1.27
CA ASP A 820 -18.24 21.32 -1.16
C ASP A 820 -17.71 21.13 0.27
N PHE A 821 -17.33 22.23 0.93
CA PHE A 821 -16.94 22.24 2.35
C PHE A 821 -18.06 21.76 3.27
N MET A 822 -19.29 22.28 3.10
CA MET A 822 -20.45 21.86 3.89
C MET A 822 -20.83 20.41 3.64
N LEU A 823 -20.79 19.98 2.37
CA LEU A 823 -21.03 18.60 1.97
C LEU A 823 -20.03 17.65 2.63
N LYS A 824 -18.75 18.03 2.77
CA LYS A 824 -17.74 17.21 3.48
C LYS A 824 -18.13 16.94 4.93
N LEU A 825 -18.73 17.92 5.62
CA LEU A 825 -19.19 17.81 7.00
C LEU A 825 -20.55 17.11 7.17
N GLY A 826 -21.21 16.76 6.07
CA GLY A 826 -22.49 16.05 6.05
C GLY A 826 -23.72 16.95 5.88
N PHE A 827 -23.54 18.25 5.60
CA PHE A 827 -24.64 19.22 5.43
C PHE A 827 -25.03 19.51 3.98
#